data_AF-A0A803KS36-F1
#
_entry.id   AF-A0A803KS36-F1
#
_cell.length_a   1.000
_cell.length_b   1.000
_cell.length_c   1.000
_cell.angle_alpha   90.00
_cell.angle_beta   90.00
_cell.angle_gamma   90.00
#
_symmetry.space_group_name_H-M   'P 1'
#
loop_
_entity.id
_entity.type
_entity.pdbx_description
1 polymer ?
#
loop_
_entity_poly.entity_id
_entity_poly.type
_entity_poly.pdbx_seq_one_letter_code
_entity_poly.pdbx_strand_id
1 'polypeptide(L)'
;MELDLSPKLSKKIYGGEGGSYHSWNPSELPMLKEGNIGAAKLSLEKYGFSLPRYSDSSKVAYVLQGEGVAGIVLPEQEEKVIAIKKGDAIALPFGVVTWWYNKEDTELSVLFLGETSKAHKRGEFTDFFLTGTNGIFTGFTPEFVGRAWDLPEDVVKTLVSNQSSNGIVKLSESHKMPEPKKEHRDGMALNCEEAPLDVDIKGGGKVVVLNTKNLPLVGEVGLGADLVRLNGKAMCSPGFSCDSAYQVTYIVRGSGRVQVVGVDGKRVLETRITAGNLFIVPRFFVVSKIADDDGLEWFSIISTPNPVFTHLAGKTSVWKALSPQVLEAAFKSSYNFDNQNGSLNNSASFSASDAKISSESIDFFVSDAEGDPDCPTKGYSSIDQALITLKQGKSVIVVDDENEDEGNLVMAASLVSPQAMAFLVKHGTGIVSVGMKGDDLVRLKLPLMSPDSENADSAAPSFTVTVDAKLGTTTGVSASDRAKTVAALASPDSKPGDFRRPGHVFPLKYRNGGVLRRAGHTEASVDLVMLAELRPVSVLSAIIDQDDGSVASLTTLRKLSLEHNIPIVSITDLIRYRRKRERLVERTVVSRVPTDWGQFDAYCYHSKLDGIEHVALVKGDIGNGQDILVRVHSECLTGDVFGSARCDCGNQLALAMELIEIAGRGVFLYLRGHEGRGIGLGHKLQAYNLQDQGHDTVEANLELGWLLMRVNMILRDIGVRTMRLMTNNPAKFTGLKGYGLAVVGRVPVLTTITNENRRYLETKRVKMGHMYGSNVQESSAGLIDPSDTQESEEETS
;
A
#
# COMPACT_ATOMS: atom_id res chain seq x y z
N MET A 1 -2.23 -1.15 -28.03
CA MET A 1 -1.44 -2.39 -28.24
C MET A 1 -2.29 -3.50 -27.66
N GLU A 2 -2.74 -4.45 -28.49
CA GLU A 2 -3.50 -5.60 -27.99
C GLU A 2 -2.58 -6.42 -27.07
N LEU A 3 -3.00 -6.66 -25.83
CA LEU A 3 -2.20 -7.45 -24.88
C LEU A 3 -2.30 -8.94 -25.27
N ASP A 4 -1.17 -9.57 -25.55
CA ASP A 4 -1.11 -11.02 -25.75
C ASP A 4 -1.28 -11.75 -24.40
N LEU A 5 -2.47 -12.30 -24.19
CA LEU A 5 -2.80 -13.13 -23.02
C LEU A 5 -2.65 -14.64 -23.30
N SER A 6 -2.09 -15.00 -24.46
CA SER A 6 -2.01 -16.40 -24.87
C SER A 6 -1.12 -17.20 -23.91
N PRO A 7 -1.51 -18.42 -23.52
CA PRO A 7 -0.71 -19.26 -22.63
C PRO A 7 0.64 -19.61 -23.24
N LYS A 8 1.69 -19.66 -22.42
CA LYS A 8 3.06 -19.99 -22.84
C LYS A 8 3.64 -21.13 -21.99
N LEU A 9 4.58 -21.86 -22.58
CA LEU A 9 5.42 -22.84 -21.88
C LEU A 9 6.71 -22.17 -21.39
N SER A 10 7.32 -22.74 -20.35
CA SER A 10 8.64 -22.31 -19.89
C SER A 10 9.75 -22.81 -20.80
N LYS A 11 10.90 -22.15 -20.74
CA LYS A 11 12.11 -22.55 -21.47
C LYS A 11 13.25 -22.84 -20.51
N LYS A 12 14.05 -23.86 -20.83
CA LYS A 12 15.26 -24.20 -20.07
C LYS A 12 16.26 -23.04 -20.15
N ILE A 13 16.71 -22.57 -19.00
CA ILE A 13 17.75 -21.54 -18.86
C ILE A 13 19.11 -22.20 -18.64
N TYR A 14 19.18 -23.16 -17.72
CA TYR A 14 20.38 -23.96 -17.46
C TYR A 14 20.02 -25.33 -16.86
N GLY A 15 21.00 -26.24 -16.76
CA GLY A 15 20.83 -27.55 -16.12
C GLY A 15 21.93 -28.54 -16.50
N GLY A 16 21.91 -29.70 -15.86
CA GLY A 16 22.85 -30.81 -16.05
C GLY A 16 22.28 -32.13 -15.49
N GLU A 17 23.13 -33.08 -15.11
CA GLU A 17 22.71 -34.40 -14.60
C GLU A 17 21.93 -34.37 -13.28
N GLY A 18 22.08 -33.29 -12.51
CA GLY A 18 21.33 -33.05 -11.26
C GLY A 18 19.93 -32.49 -11.48
N GLY A 19 19.61 -31.96 -12.67
CA GLY A 19 18.33 -31.31 -12.92
C GLY A 19 18.41 -30.09 -13.84
N SER A 20 17.34 -29.32 -13.90
CA SER A 20 17.23 -28.15 -14.77
C SER A 20 16.39 -27.02 -14.18
N TYR A 21 16.69 -25.80 -14.61
CA TYR A 21 15.93 -24.60 -14.28
C TYR A 21 15.31 -24.01 -15.55
N HIS A 22 14.02 -23.72 -15.49
CA HIS A 22 13.23 -23.18 -16.57
C HIS A 22 12.57 -21.86 -16.15
N SER A 23 12.37 -20.94 -17.08
CA SER A 23 11.73 -19.65 -16.83
C SER A 23 10.76 -19.28 -17.95
N TRP A 24 9.75 -18.48 -17.64
CA TRP A 24 8.93 -17.81 -18.65
C TRP A 24 9.53 -16.45 -18.97
N ASN A 25 9.73 -16.16 -20.26
CA ASN A 25 10.43 -14.96 -20.68
C ASN A 25 9.42 -13.80 -20.92
N PRO A 26 9.66 -12.59 -20.37
CA PRO A 26 8.79 -11.44 -20.61
C PRO A 26 8.74 -10.99 -22.08
N SER A 27 9.69 -11.41 -22.92
CA SER A 27 9.66 -11.14 -24.36
C SER A 27 8.59 -11.97 -25.09
N GLU A 28 8.20 -13.12 -24.52
CA GLU A 28 7.21 -14.03 -25.11
C GLU A 28 5.86 -13.98 -24.38
N LEU A 29 5.87 -13.58 -23.11
CA LEU A 29 4.70 -13.28 -22.31
C LEU A 29 4.85 -11.87 -21.73
N PRO A 30 4.56 -10.80 -22.50
CA PRO A 30 4.74 -9.40 -22.09
C PRO A 30 4.05 -9.04 -20.77
N MET A 31 2.95 -9.74 -20.46
CA MET A 31 2.24 -9.63 -19.19
C MET A 31 3.09 -9.86 -17.94
N LEU A 32 4.18 -10.64 -18.04
CA LEU A 32 5.12 -10.79 -16.92
C LEU A 32 5.75 -9.43 -16.56
N LYS A 33 6.16 -8.66 -17.57
CA LYS A 33 6.75 -7.33 -17.36
C LYS A 33 5.71 -6.30 -16.94
N GLU A 34 4.52 -6.32 -17.55
CA GLU A 34 3.45 -5.37 -17.24
C GLU A 34 2.85 -5.60 -15.84
N GLY A 35 2.66 -6.85 -15.45
CA GLY A 35 2.15 -7.23 -14.14
C GLY A 35 3.20 -7.23 -13.03
N ASN A 36 4.48 -7.00 -13.37
CA ASN A 36 5.63 -7.22 -12.47
C ASN A 36 5.60 -8.62 -11.85
N ILE A 37 5.44 -9.66 -12.66
CA ILE A 37 5.34 -11.05 -12.24
C ILE A 37 6.53 -11.85 -12.76
N GLY A 38 7.21 -12.57 -11.88
CA GLY A 38 8.19 -13.58 -12.23
C GLY A 38 7.58 -14.99 -12.17
N ALA A 39 8.00 -15.86 -13.08
CA ALA A 39 7.62 -17.27 -13.08
C ALA A 39 8.80 -18.16 -13.49
N ALA A 40 9.08 -19.19 -12.70
CA ALA A 40 10.14 -20.15 -12.96
C ALA A 40 9.78 -21.56 -12.49
N LYS A 41 10.51 -22.56 -12.96
CA LYS A 41 10.33 -23.96 -12.58
C LYS A 41 11.70 -24.63 -12.38
N LEU A 42 11.88 -25.26 -11.23
CA LEU A 42 13.03 -26.10 -10.91
C LEU A 42 12.63 -27.57 -11.02
N SER A 43 13.41 -28.37 -11.74
CA SER A 43 13.29 -29.83 -11.78
C SER A 43 14.60 -30.43 -11.30
N LEU A 44 14.54 -31.33 -10.32
CA LEU A 44 15.70 -32.03 -9.75
C LEU A 44 15.54 -33.53 -9.93
N GLU A 45 16.52 -34.15 -10.58
CA GLU A 45 16.62 -35.60 -10.69
C GLU A 45 17.03 -36.22 -9.34
N LYS A 46 17.03 -37.55 -9.22
CA LYS A 46 17.55 -38.23 -8.02
C LYS A 46 18.94 -37.70 -7.62
N TYR A 47 19.16 -37.36 -6.37
CA TYR A 47 20.39 -36.74 -5.86
C TYR A 47 20.73 -35.37 -6.50
N GLY A 48 19.75 -34.74 -7.14
CA GLY A 48 19.86 -33.37 -7.63
C GLY A 48 19.83 -32.37 -6.49
N PHE A 49 20.78 -31.43 -6.49
CA PHE A 49 20.90 -30.39 -5.49
C PHE A 49 20.97 -29.01 -6.16
N SER A 50 19.98 -28.16 -5.89
CA SER A 50 20.02 -26.74 -6.21
C SER A 50 20.85 -26.03 -5.15
N LEU A 51 21.97 -25.44 -5.57
CA LEU A 51 22.90 -24.72 -4.71
C LEU A 51 22.21 -23.56 -3.97
N PRO A 52 22.69 -23.21 -2.76
CA PRO A 52 22.16 -22.08 -2.00
C PRO A 52 22.20 -20.78 -2.78
N ARG A 53 21.05 -20.09 -2.81
CA ARG A 53 20.87 -18.82 -3.51
C ARG A 53 19.84 -17.95 -2.80
N TYR A 54 19.98 -16.63 -2.89
CA TYR A 54 18.92 -15.69 -2.54
C TYR A 54 18.32 -15.04 -3.78
N SER A 55 17.15 -14.43 -3.64
CA SER A 55 16.44 -13.80 -4.76
C SER A 55 15.97 -12.38 -4.44
N ASP A 56 15.96 -11.54 -5.47
CA ASP A 56 15.44 -10.17 -5.46
C ASP A 56 13.91 -10.07 -5.51
N SER A 57 13.19 -11.14 -5.20
CA SER A 57 11.75 -11.22 -5.44
C SER A 57 11.08 -12.09 -4.38
N SER A 58 9.99 -11.58 -3.80
CA SER A 58 9.06 -12.38 -3.00
C SER A 58 8.31 -13.34 -3.91
N LYS A 59 8.18 -14.61 -3.51
CA LYS A 59 7.56 -15.64 -4.34
C LYS A 59 6.86 -16.71 -3.50
N VAL A 60 5.94 -17.44 -4.13
CA VAL A 60 5.37 -18.68 -3.61
C VAL A 60 5.92 -19.83 -4.42
N ALA A 61 6.53 -20.80 -3.75
CA ALA A 61 6.95 -22.05 -4.35
C ALA A 61 5.83 -23.10 -4.21
N TYR A 62 5.50 -23.83 -5.27
CA TYR A 62 4.51 -24.90 -5.26
C TYR A 62 5.12 -26.19 -5.82
N VAL A 63 5.10 -27.27 -5.05
CA VAL A 63 5.65 -28.57 -5.45
C VAL A 63 4.67 -29.28 -6.38
N LEU A 64 5.00 -29.32 -7.66
CA LEU A 64 4.19 -29.91 -8.72
C LEU A 64 4.24 -31.45 -8.68
N GLN A 65 5.41 -32.01 -8.37
CA GLN A 65 5.68 -33.45 -8.41
C GLN A 65 6.84 -33.80 -7.49
N GLY A 66 6.81 -35.03 -6.97
CA GLY A 66 7.91 -35.62 -6.22
C GLY A 66 7.93 -35.21 -4.75
N GLU A 67 8.97 -35.63 -4.06
CA GLU A 67 9.26 -35.33 -2.66
C GLU A 67 10.75 -34.98 -2.52
N GLY A 68 11.09 -34.23 -1.47
CA GLY A 68 12.47 -33.83 -1.25
C GLY A 68 12.65 -33.03 0.02
N VAL A 69 13.75 -32.28 0.06
CA VAL A 69 14.16 -31.46 1.20
C VAL A 69 14.47 -30.06 0.72
N ALA A 70 13.99 -29.06 1.45
CA ALA A 70 14.34 -27.65 1.23
C ALA A 70 14.94 -27.07 2.50
N GLY A 71 16.05 -26.34 2.35
CA GLY A 71 16.57 -25.46 3.40
C GLY A 71 16.22 -24.03 3.08
N ILE A 72 15.72 -23.33 4.10
CA ILE A 72 15.22 -21.97 4.00
C ILE A 72 15.86 -21.15 5.12
N VAL A 73 16.58 -20.09 4.77
CA VAL A 73 17.17 -19.16 5.72
C VAL A 73 16.53 -17.80 5.50
N LEU A 74 15.66 -17.42 6.43
CA LEU A 74 15.07 -16.08 6.47
C LEU A 74 16.14 -15.08 6.96
N PRO A 75 16.07 -13.80 6.59
CA PRO A 75 17.00 -12.78 7.10
C PRO A 75 17.12 -12.83 8.62
N GLU A 76 18.37 -12.85 9.13
CA GLU A 76 18.69 -12.89 10.57
C GLU A 76 18.15 -14.10 11.35
N GLN A 77 17.73 -15.16 10.66
CA GLN A 77 17.22 -16.38 11.29
C GLN A 77 18.10 -17.60 10.99
N GLU A 78 17.97 -18.62 11.82
CA GLU A 78 18.57 -19.93 11.59
C GLU A 78 17.92 -20.66 10.41
N GLU A 79 18.67 -21.61 9.85
CA GLU A 79 18.19 -22.46 8.77
C GLU A 79 17.03 -23.36 9.21
N LYS A 80 15.93 -23.29 8.45
CA LYS A 80 14.81 -24.21 8.53
C LYS A 80 14.90 -25.24 7.40
N VAL A 81 15.28 -26.45 7.78
CA VAL A 81 15.26 -27.63 6.90
C VAL A 81 13.92 -28.35 7.01
N ILE A 82 13.17 -28.40 5.90
CA ILE A 82 11.82 -28.95 5.82
C ILE A 82 11.71 -30.07 4.79
N ALA A 83 10.87 -31.06 5.07
CA ALA A 83 10.45 -32.05 4.10
C ALA A 83 9.34 -31.45 3.23
N ILE A 84 9.47 -31.62 1.92
CA ILE A 84 8.52 -31.11 0.93
C ILE A 84 8.00 -32.26 0.08
N LYS A 85 6.74 -32.20 -0.31
CA LYS A 85 6.09 -33.17 -1.19
C LYS A 85 5.09 -32.49 -2.12
N LYS A 86 4.65 -33.21 -3.15
CA LYS A 86 3.61 -32.76 -4.08
C LYS A 86 2.43 -32.11 -3.34
N GLY A 87 2.02 -30.95 -3.85
CA GLY A 87 0.94 -30.14 -3.28
C GLY A 87 1.39 -29.13 -2.23
N ASP A 88 2.64 -29.17 -1.78
CA ASP A 88 3.16 -28.20 -0.83
C ASP A 88 3.34 -26.83 -1.48
N ALA A 89 2.77 -25.80 -0.85
CA ALA A 89 3.04 -24.40 -1.12
C ALA A 89 3.89 -23.80 0.01
N ILE A 90 4.89 -23.02 -0.35
CA ILE A 90 5.88 -22.43 0.55
C ILE A 90 5.99 -20.94 0.21
N ALA A 91 5.79 -20.08 1.20
CA ALA A 91 5.92 -18.64 1.06
C ALA A 91 7.38 -18.22 1.28
N LEU A 92 7.98 -17.57 0.28
CA LEU A 92 9.39 -17.19 0.25
C LEU A 92 9.51 -15.65 0.18
N PRO A 93 9.77 -14.97 1.31
CA PRO A 93 9.86 -13.52 1.35
C PRO A 93 11.11 -12.99 0.65
N PHE A 94 11.17 -11.68 0.45
CA PHE A 94 12.27 -11.01 -0.24
C PHE A 94 13.61 -11.26 0.46
N GLY A 95 14.67 -11.56 -0.31
CA GLY A 95 16.02 -11.77 0.23
C GLY A 95 16.26 -13.11 0.91
N VAL A 96 15.26 -14.02 0.95
CA VAL A 96 15.41 -15.36 1.53
C VAL A 96 16.46 -16.19 0.80
N VAL A 97 17.32 -16.89 1.54
CA VAL A 97 18.25 -17.87 0.97
C VAL A 97 17.57 -19.24 0.97
N THR A 98 17.62 -19.95 -0.17
CA THR A 98 17.06 -21.31 -0.29
C THR A 98 18.02 -22.26 -0.99
N TRP A 99 17.94 -23.53 -0.61
CA TRP A 99 18.48 -24.66 -1.38
C TRP A 99 17.47 -25.81 -1.42
N TRP A 100 17.59 -26.67 -2.43
CA TRP A 100 16.61 -27.72 -2.71
C TRP A 100 17.33 -29.02 -3.05
N TYR A 101 16.87 -30.13 -2.51
CA TYR A 101 17.49 -31.43 -2.69
C TYR A 101 16.45 -32.52 -2.95
N ASN A 102 16.68 -33.32 -3.97
CA ASN A 102 15.89 -34.51 -4.25
C ASN A 102 16.70 -35.76 -3.86
N LYS A 103 16.22 -36.53 -2.87
CA LYS A 103 16.83 -37.81 -2.49
C LYS A 103 16.11 -39.02 -3.13
N GLU A 104 14.95 -38.79 -3.72
CA GLU A 104 14.04 -39.82 -4.21
C GLU A 104 14.29 -40.13 -5.69
N ASP A 105 13.87 -41.31 -6.15
CA ASP A 105 13.97 -41.71 -7.57
C ASP A 105 13.06 -40.88 -8.49
N THR A 106 11.98 -40.32 -7.95
CA THR A 106 11.03 -39.52 -8.72
C THR A 106 11.55 -38.09 -8.86
N GLU A 107 11.47 -37.50 -10.08
CA GLU A 107 11.81 -36.09 -10.29
C GLU A 107 11.01 -35.19 -9.34
N LEU A 108 11.72 -34.32 -8.62
CA LEU A 108 11.14 -33.25 -7.83
C LEU A 108 10.97 -32.01 -8.72
N SER A 109 9.74 -31.55 -8.91
CA SER A 109 9.44 -30.36 -9.71
C SER A 109 8.76 -29.29 -8.85
N VAL A 110 9.33 -28.09 -8.82
CA VAL A 110 8.89 -26.96 -8.00
C VAL A 110 8.65 -25.74 -8.90
N LEU A 111 7.42 -25.24 -8.89
CA LEU A 111 7.01 -24.01 -9.55
C LEU A 111 7.26 -22.82 -8.62
N PHE A 112 7.80 -21.73 -9.15
CA PHE A 112 7.94 -20.46 -8.44
C PHE A 112 7.15 -19.39 -9.17
N LEU A 113 6.22 -18.75 -8.48
CA LEU A 113 5.47 -17.59 -8.98
C LEU A 113 5.62 -16.44 -7.99
N GLY A 114 5.89 -15.22 -8.44
CA GLY A 114 6.26 -14.14 -7.53
C GLY A 114 6.18 -12.74 -8.10
N GLU A 115 6.37 -11.76 -7.23
CA GLU A 115 6.33 -10.33 -7.57
C GLU A 115 7.75 -9.82 -7.85
N THR A 116 7.90 -9.07 -8.94
CA THR A 116 9.18 -8.52 -9.44
C THR A 116 9.16 -6.99 -9.51
N SER A 117 8.24 -6.33 -8.78
CA SER A 117 8.12 -4.86 -8.79
C SER A 117 9.35 -4.18 -8.18
N LYS A 118 10.01 -4.86 -7.23
CA LYS A 118 11.27 -4.47 -6.59
C LYS A 118 12.50 -5.22 -7.16
N ALA A 119 12.32 -6.09 -8.15
CA ALA A 119 13.39 -6.88 -8.74
C ALA A 119 14.29 -6.04 -9.65
N HIS A 120 15.52 -6.50 -9.88
CA HIS A 120 16.43 -5.87 -10.84
C HIS A 120 15.87 -5.92 -12.27
N LYS A 121 15.12 -6.98 -12.58
CA LYS A 121 14.48 -7.18 -13.88
C LYS A 121 12.97 -7.34 -13.69
N ARG A 122 12.20 -6.44 -14.28
CA ARG A 122 10.73 -6.58 -14.29
C ARG A 122 10.32 -7.78 -15.14
N GLY A 123 9.52 -8.66 -14.55
CA GLY A 123 8.99 -9.85 -15.23
C GLY A 123 9.88 -11.09 -15.17
N GLU A 124 11.02 -11.05 -14.46
CA GLU A 124 11.96 -12.16 -14.33
C GLU A 124 12.57 -12.16 -12.92
N PHE A 125 12.80 -13.34 -12.33
CA PHE A 125 13.56 -13.42 -11.08
C PHE A 125 15.06 -13.26 -11.34
N THR A 126 15.73 -12.50 -10.47
CA THR A 126 17.19 -12.54 -10.38
C THR A 126 17.57 -13.39 -9.16
N ASP A 127 18.26 -14.49 -9.42
CA ASP A 127 18.78 -15.37 -8.39
C ASP A 127 20.29 -15.15 -8.23
N PHE A 128 20.73 -14.97 -6.99
CA PHE A 128 22.10 -14.71 -6.60
C PHE A 128 22.68 -15.93 -5.91
N PHE A 129 23.61 -16.60 -6.57
CA PHE A 129 24.22 -17.82 -6.05
C PHE A 129 25.31 -17.49 -5.03
N LEU A 130 25.38 -18.27 -3.95
CA LEU A 130 26.44 -18.13 -2.96
C LEU A 130 27.73 -18.84 -3.42
N THR A 131 27.59 -19.92 -4.19
CA THR A 131 28.70 -20.74 -4.70
C THR A 131 28.45 -21.14 -6.16
N GLY A 132 29.43 -21.80 -6.79
CA GLY A 132 29.36 -22.15 -8.20
C GLY A 132 30.04 -21.13 -9.10
N THR A 133 29.98 -21.34 -10.42
CA THR A 133 30.65 -20.46 -11.40
C THR A 133 30.17 -19.01 -11.36
N ASN A 134 28.89 -18.81 -11.03
CA ASN A 134 28.28 -17.49 -10.86
C ASN A 134 28.07 -17.13 -9.39
N GLY A 135 28.80 -17.78 -8.46
CA GLY A 135 28.70 -17.52 -7.03
C GLY A 135 29.29 -16.15 -6.66
N ILE A 136 28.65 -15.40 -5.78
CA ILE A 136 29.09 -14.03 -5.42
C ILE A 136 30.54 -13.98 -4.94
N PHE A 137 30.98 -15.00 -4.18
CA PHE A 137 32.34 -15.05 -3.66
C PHE A 137 33.40 -15.29 -4.75
N THR A 138 33.03 -15.75 -5.96
CA THR A 138 33.98 -15.82 -7.08
C THR A 138 34.34 -14.45 -7.63
N GLY A 139 33.52 -13.43 -7.38
CA GLY A 139 33.76 -12.05 -7.79
C GLY A 139 34.71 -11.27 -6.87
N PHE A 140 34.91 -11.72 -5.64
CA PHE A 140 35.83 -11.11 -4.68
C PHE A 140 37.24 -11.69 -4.80
N THR A 141 38.24 -10.89 -4.45
CA THR A 141 39.62 -11.42 -4.36
C THR A 141 39.72 -12.40 -3.18
N PRO A 142 40.58 -13.42 -3.27
CA PRO A 142 40.79 -14.37 -2.17
C PRO A 142 41.18 -13.70 -0.85
N GLU A 143 41.90 -12.57 -0.90
CA GLU A 143 42.23 -11.77 0.28
C GLU A 143 40.98 -11.27 1.02
N PHE A 144 40.02 -10.69 0.30
CA PHE A 144 38.80 -10.13 0.90
C PHE A 144 37.94 -11.22 1.52
N VAL A 145 37.77 -12.34 0.81
CA VAL A 145 37.01 -13.48 1.32
C VAL A 145 37.74 -14.14 2.50
N GLY A 146 39.07 -14.25 2.44
CA GLY A 146 39.89 -14.79 3.53
C GLY A 146 39.79 -13.98 4.81
N ARG A 147 39.82 -12.65 4.72
CA ARG A 147 39.58 -11.79 5.89
C ARG A 147 38.15 -11.89 6.41
N ALA A 148 37.16 -12.01 5.52
CA ALA A 148 35.75 -12.10 5.92
C ALA A 148 35.41 -13.44 6.60
N TRP A 149 36.04 -14.53 6.17
CA TRP A 149 35.79 -15.89 6.69
C TRP A 149 36.81 -16.34 7.74
N ASP A 150 37.82 -15.51 8.03
CA ASP A 150 38.98 -15.86 8.86
C ASP A 150 39.72 -17.12 8.37
N LEU A 151 40.02 -17.15 7.06
CA LEU A 151 40.67 -18.28 6.40
C LEU A 151 41.90 -17.85 5.57
N PRO A 152 42.93 -18.72 5.48
CA PRO A 152 44.04 -18.52 4.55
C PRO A 152 43.58 -18.43 3.08
N GLU A 153 44.24 -17.57 2.29
CA GLU A 153 43.85 -17.33 0.89
C GLU A 153 43.89 -18.57 -0.01
N ASP A 154 44.81 -19.51 0.25
CA ASP A 154 44.92 -20.78 -0.48
C ASP A 154 43.72 -21.71 -0.21
N VAL A 155 43.24 -21.72 1.04
CA VAL A 155 42.01 -22.41 1.43
C VAL A 155 40.80 -21.78 0.74
N VAL A 156 40.71 -20.44 0.74
CA VAL A 156 39.64 -19.70 0.07
C VAL A 156 39.61 -19.98 -1.44
N LYS A 157 40.76 -19.91 -2.11
CA LYS A 157 40.88 -20.24 -3.54
C LYS A 157 40.33 -21.63 -3.82
N THR A 158 40.65 -22.59 -2.96
CA THR A 158 40.15 -23.96 -3.07
C THR A 158 38.63 -24.02 -2.88
N LEU A 159 38.09 -23.43 -1.81
CA LEU A 159 36.66 -23.45 -1.51
C LEU A 159 35.79 -22.81 -2.60
N VAL A 160 36.20 -21.64 -3.10
CA VAL A 160 35.44 -20.85 -4.08
C VAL A 160 35.53 -21.45 -5.49
N SER A 161 36.65 -22.10 -5.86
CA SER A 161 36.84 -22.65 -7.21
C SER A 161 36.43 -24.11 -7.38
N ASN A 162 36.23 -24.87 -6.29
CA ASN A 162 35.93 -26.30 -6.37
C ASN A 162 34.56 -26.64 -6.96
N GLN A 163 33.59 -25.72 -6.90
CA GLN A 163 32.27 -25.92 -7.48
C GLN A 163 32.16 -25.22 -8.84
N SER A 164 32.26 -26.00 -9.92
CA SER A 164 32.25 -25.49 -11.30
C SER A 164 30.87 -25.54 -11.98
N SER A 165 29.82 -25.95 -11.27
CA SER A 165 28.48 -26.05 -11.84
C SER A 165 27.71 -24.74 -11.76
N ASN A 166 26.76 -24.55 -12.67
CA ASN A 166 25.86 -23.41 -12.69
C ASN A 166 24.56 -23.74 -11.93
N GLY A 167 24.54 -23.48 -10.62
CA GLY A 167 23.33 -23.48 -9.78
C GLY A 167 22.73 -24.84 -9.41
N ILE A 168 22.87 -25.90 -10.21
CA ILE A 168 22.36 -27.25 -9.91
C ILE A 168 23.48 -28.28 -10.09
N VAL A 169 23.60 -29.22 -9.16
CA VAL A 169 24.60 -30.30 -9.15
C VAL A 169 23.99 -31.66 -8.90
N LYS A 170 24.71 -32.73 -9.27
CA LYS A 170 24.41 -34.10 -8.88
C LYS A 170 25.30 -34.48 -7.71
N LEU A 171 24.72 -34.88 -6.59
CA LEU A 171 25.46 -35.38 -5.44
C LEU A 171 25.67 -36.90 -5.56
N SER A 172 26.72 -37.41 -4.91
CA SER A 172 26.92 -38.85 -4.77
C SER A 172 25.96 -39.43 -3.75
N GLU A 173 25.60 -40.71 -3.90
CA GLU A 173 24.74 -41.42 -2.96
C GLU A 173 25.28 -41.43 -1.51
N SER A 174 26.60 -41.38 -1.36
CA SER A 174 27.27 -41.31 -0.05
C SER A 174 27.22 -39.93 0.62
N HIS A 175 26.78 -38.88 -0.09
CA HIS A 175 26.77 -37.52 0.42
C HIS A 175 25.60 -37.31 1.40
N LYS A 176 25.90 -36.85 2.61
CA LYS A 176 24.88 -36.61 3.65
C LYS A 176 24.39 -35.18 3.60
N MET A 177 23.08 -35.01 3.38
CA MET A 177 22.39 -33.73 3.49
C MET A 177 21.69 -33.60 4.85
N PRO A 178 21.40 -32.38 5.32
CA PRO A 178 20.64 -32.18 6.55
C PRO A 178 19.26 -32.85 6.51
N GLU A 179 18.88 -33.51 7.61
CA GLU A 179 17.57 -34.15 7.73
C GLU A 179 16.49 -33.12 8.15
N PRO A 180 15.28 -33.20 7.57
CA PRO A 180 14.21 -32.25 7.86
C PRO A 180 13.65 -32.42 9.28
N LYS A 181 13.36 -31.31 9.94
CA LYS A 181 12.72 -31.31 11.26
C LYS A 181 11.25 -30.93 11.14
N LYS A 182 10.38 -31.65 11.85
CA LYS A 182 8.92 -31.41 11.81
C LYS A 182 8.55 -30.00 12.28
N GLU A 183 9.26 -29.49 13.28
CA GLU A 183 9.06 -28.15 13.87
C GLU A 183 9.38 -27.02 12.88
N HIS A 184 10.36 -27.23 11.99
CA HIS A 184 10.72 -26.24 10.98
C HIS A 184 9.62 -26.02 9.94
N ARG A 185 8.72 -26.99 9.80
CA ARG A 185 7.67 -26.99 8.78
C ARG A 185 6.47 -26.13 9.16
N ASP A 186 6.21 -25.96 10.46
CA ASP A 186 5.05 -25.22 10.94
C ASP A 186 5.13 -23.74 10.54
N GLY A 187 4.03 -23.21 10.02
CA GLY A 187 3.96 -21.86 9.44
C GLY A 187 4.79 -21.62 8.16
N MET A 188 5.59 -22.58 7.70
CA MET A 188 6.48 -22.44 6.53
C MET A 188 5.87 -23.02 5.25
N ALA A 189 5.14 -24.13 5.37
CA ALA A 189 4.58 -24.83 4.23
C ALA A 189 3.15 -25.31 4.49
N LEU A 190 2.29 -25.25 3.48
CA LEU A 190 0.92 -25.78 3.52
C LEU A 190 0.72 -26.75 2.35
N ASN A 191 0.25 -27.97 2.63
CA ASN A 191 -0.11 -28.88 1.55
C ASN A 191 -1.52 -28.57 1.04
N CYS A 192 -1.62 -28.03 -0.18
CA CYS A 192 -2.86 -27.57 -0.78
C CYS A 192 -3.77 -28.74 -1.23
N GLU A 193 -3.21 -29.93 -1.43
CA GLU A 193 -4.00 -31.10 -1.79
C GLU A 193 -4.70 -31.73 -0.57
N GLU A 194 -4.12 -31.54 0.62
CA GLU A 194 -4.55 -32.10 1.91
C GLU A 194 -5.26 -31.07 2.82
N ALA A 195 -5.11 -29.77 2.55
CA ALA A 195 -5.74 -28.71 3.32
C ALA A 195 -7.28 -28.77 3.28
N PRO A 196 -7.96 -28.20 4.31
CA PRO A 196 -9.41 -28.02 4.27
C PRO A 196 -9.84 -27.28 3.00
N LEU A 197 -10.91 -27.77 2.37
CA LEU A 197 -11.44 -27.21 1.14
C LEU A 197 -12.29 -25.96 1.43
N ASP A 198 -12.02 -24.87 0.73
CA ASP A 198 -12.87 -23.67 0.74
C ASP A 198 -14.14 -23.89 -0.09
N VAL A 199 -14.03 -24.70 -1.16
CA VAL A 199 -15.16 -25.10 -2.01
C VAL A 199 -15.04 -26.58 -2.31
N ASP A 200 -16.13 -27.33 -2.11
CA ASP A 200 -16.27 -28.72 -2.54
C ASP A 200 -17.65 -28.92 -3.18
N ILE A 201 -17.69 -28.94 -4.52
CA ILE A 201 -18.91 -29.18 -5.28
C ILE A 201 -18.81 -30.58 -5.87
N LYS A 202 -19.68 -31.49 -5.40
CA LYS A 202 -19.77 -32.86 -5.90
C LYS A 202 -20.01 -32.87 -7.41
N GLY A 203 -19.09 -33.48 -8.16
CA GLY A 203 -19.16 -33.53 -9.63
C GLY A 203 -18.70 -32.25 -10.35
N GLY A 204 -18.47 -31.15 -9.62
CA GLY A 204 -17.98 -29.88 -10.16
C GLY A 204 -16.48 -29.71 -9.95
N GLY A 205 -16.05 -29.58 -8.70
CA GLY A 205 -14.64 -29.37 -8.40
C GLY A 205 -14.37 -28.95 -6.96
N LYS A 206 -13.09 -28.80 -6.65
CA LYS A 206 -12.54 -28.48 -5.33
C LYS A 206 -11.63 -27.27 -5.40
N VAL A 207 -11.68 -26.41 -4.40
CA VAL A 207 -10.83 -25.22 -4.28
C VAL A 207 -10.20 -25.17 -2.89
N VAL A 208 -8.91 -24.84 -2.86
CA VAL A 208 -8.19 -24.43 -1.66
C VAL A 208 -7.56 -23.06 -1.92
N VAL A 209 -7.75 -22.13 -1.01
CA VAL A 209 -7.20 -20.77 -1.05
C VAL A 209 -6.14 -20.62 0.02
N LEU A 210 -4.98 -20.14 -0.37
CA LEU A 210 -3.87 -19.82 0.51
C LEU A 210 -3.95 -18.34 0.89
N ASN A 211 -3.98 -18.09 2.20
CA ASN A 211 -4.14 -16.77 2.77
C ASN A 211 -3.48 -16.69 4.16
N THR A 212 -3.52 -15.51 4.79
CA THR A 212 -2.80 -15.28 6.05
C THR A 212 -3.31 -16.13 7.22
N LYS A 213 -4.46 -16.80 7.09
CA LYS A 213 -5.01 -17.68 8.14
C LYS A 213 -4.37 -19.07 8.12
N ASN A 214 -4.05 -19.61 6.95
CA ASN A 214 -3.52 -20.98 6.81
C ASN A 214 -2.04 -21.05 6.47
N LEU A 215 -1.45 -19.96 5.96
CA LEU A 215 0.00 -19.82 5.78
C LEU A 215 0.41 -18.36 6.07
N PRO A 216 0.62 -17.97 7.34
CA PRO A 216 0.82 -16.56 7.73
C PRO A 216 1.89 -15.80 6.94
N LEU A 217 2.98 -16.47 6.54
CA LEU A 217 4.07 -15.88 5.75
C LEU A 217 3.61 -15.31 4.39
N VAL A 218 2.46 -15.72 3.85
CA VAL A 218 1.90 -15.07 2.65
C VAL A 218 1.59 -13.58 2.87
N GLY A 219 1.38 -13.16 4.12
CA GLY A 219 1.24 -11.76 4.50
C GLY A 219 2.53 -10.96 4.29
N GLU A 220 3.68 -11.54 4.61
CA GLU A 220 5.00 -10.94 4.38
C GLU A 220 5.38 -10.97 2.88
N VAL A 221 5.02 -12.05 2.18
CA VAL A 221 5.24 -12.18 0.73
C VAL A 221 4.33 -11.23 -0.07
N GLY A 222 3.15 -10.90 0.46
CA GLY A 222 2.13 -10.09 -0.22
C GLY A 222 1.33 -10.85 -1.28
N LEU A 223 1.48 -12.18 -1.35
CA LEU A 223 0.91 -13.04 -2.40
C LEU A 223 0.10 -14.19 -1.79
N GLY A 224 -1.20 -14.19 -2.03
CA GLY A 224 -2.07 -15.34 -1.81
C GLY A 224 -2.01 -16.28 -3.01
N ALA A 225 -2.62 -17.45 -2.88
CA ALA A 225 -2.66 -18.44 -3.95
C ALA A 225 -3.95 -19.26 -3.93
N ASP A 226 -4.22 -19.97 -5.01
CA ASP A 226 -5.29 -20.96 -5.07
C ASP A 226 -4.82 -22.25 -5.76
N LEU A 227 -5.35 -23.38 -5.30
CA LEU A 227 -5.34 -24.65 -6.02
C LEU A 227 -6.78 -25.00 -6.37
N VAL A 228 -7.07 -25.13 -7.67
CA VAL A 228 -8.39 -25.51 -8.15
C VAL A 228 -8.32 -26.80 -8.95
N ARG A 229 -9.23 -27.72 -8.64
CA ARG A 229 -9.37 -29.03 -9.29
C ARG A 229 -10.78 -29.19 -9.82
N LEU A 230 -10.97 -29.10 -11.13
CA LEU A 230 -12.24 -29.35 -11.79
C LEU A 230 -12.34 -30.81 -12.25
N ASN A 231 -13.52 -31.39 -12.05
CA ASN A 231 -13.83 -32.70 -12.61
C ASN A 231 -14.02 -32.62 -14.14
N GLY A 232 -14.02 -33.77 -14.80
CA GLY A 232 -14.26 -33.87 -16.24
C GLY A 232 -15.55 -33.16 -16.66
N LYS A 233 -15.47 -32.34 -17.72
CA LYS A 233 -16.58 -31.52 -18.25
C LYS A 233 -17.11 -30.44 -17.31
N ALA A 234 -16.55 -30.27 -16.12
CA ALA A 234 -16.99 -29.24 -15.18
C ALA A 234 -16.49 -27.85 -15.58
N MET A 235 -17.16 -26.82 -15.07
CA MET A 235 -16.85 -25.42 -15.35
C MET A 235 -16.57 -24.66 -14.05
N CYS A 236 -15.50 -23.87 -14.04
CA CYS A 236 -15.34 -22.80 -13.08
C CYS A 236 -16.13 -21.59 -13.59
N SER A 237 -17.14 -21.19 -12.81
CA SER A 237 -18.06 -20.11 -13.19
C SER A 237 -17.31 -18.81 -13.53
N PRO A 238 -17.83 -17.99 -14.47
CA PRO A 238 -17.21 -16.71 -14.79
C PRO A 238 -17.09 -15.84 -13.54
N GLY A 239 -15.87 -15.38 -13.27
CA GLY A 239 -15.58 -14.55 -12.09
C GLY A 239 -14.32 -13.73 -12.26
N PHE A 240 -14.08 -12.83 -11.31
CA PHE A 240 -12.92 -11.95 -11.26
C PHE A 240 -12.48 -11.73 -9.81
N SER A 241 -11.23 -11.29 -9.60
CA SER A 241 -10.74 -10.92 -8.26
C SER A 241 -11.13 -9.48 -7.92
N CYS A 242 -11.63 -9.26 -6.70
CA CYS A 242 -12.24 -7.99 -6.28
C CYS A 242 -11.23 -6.95 -5.79
N ASP A 243 -10.03 -7.41 -5.47
CA ASP A 243 -8.91 -6.68 -4.88
C ASP A 243 -7.99 -6.01 -5.92
N SER A 244 -8.42 -5.95 -7.19
CA SER A 244 -7.60 -5.43 -8.29
C SER A 244 -6.26 -6.18 -8.42
N ALA A 245 -6.23 -7.48 -8.16
CA ALA A 245 -5.03 -8.30 -8.27
C ALA A 245 -4.87 -8.93 -9.66
N TYR A 246 -3.64 -9.24 -10.05
CA TYR A 246 -3.36 -10.12 -11.19
C TYR A 246 -3.54 -11.57 -10.74
N GLN A 247 -4.17 -12.40 -11.58
CA GLN A 247 -4.20 -13.85 -11.37
C GLN A 247 -3.22 -14.50 -12.35
N VAL A 248 -2.16 -15.09 -11.81
CA VAL A 248 -1.12 -15.77 -12.59
C VAL A 248 -1.36 -17.26 -12.47
N THR A 249 -1.88 -17.88 -13.53
CA THR A 249 -2.37 -19.26 -13.47
C THR A 249 -1.45 -20.21 -14.24
N TYR A 250 -0.95 -21.23 -13.55
CA TYR A 250 -0.21 -22.35 -14.12
C TYR A 250 -1.08 -23.61 -14.13
N ILE A 251 -1.23 -24.24 -15.29
CA ILE A 251 -1.98 -25.49 -15.42
C ILE A 251 -1.11 -26.65 -14.95
N VAL A 252 -1.50 -27.28 -13.85
CA VAL A 252 -0.79 -28.38 -13.21
C VAL A 252 -1.05 -29.68 -13.95
N ARG A 253 -2.32 -29.97 -14.27
CA ARG A 253 -2.74 -31.23 -14.93
C ARG A 253 -4.02 -31.04 -15.74
N GLY A 254 -4.20 -31.92 -16.72
CA GLY A 254 -5.41 -31.99 -17.53
C GLY A 254 -5.43 -30.95 -18.64
N SER A 255 -6.62 -30.74 -19.20
CA SER A 255 -6.84 -29.79 -20.28
C SER A 255 -8.24 -29.19 -20.25
N GLY A 256 -8.42 -28.10 -20.97
CA GLY A 256 -9.72 -27.46 -21.09
C GLY A 256 -9.70 -26.26 -22.02
N ARG A 257 -10.79 -25.49 -21.95
CA ARG A 257 -10.93 -24.21 -22.63
C ARG A 257 -11.01 -23.08 -21.60
N VAL A 258 -10.35 -21.99 -21.90
CA VAL A 258 -10.41 -20.75 -21.11
C VAL A 258 -10.94 -19.62 -21.98
N GLN A 259 -11.79 -18.80 -21.38
CA GLN A 259 -12.19 -17.51 -21.93
C GLN A 259 -11.85 -16.41 -20.94
N VAL A 260 -11.33 -15.31 -21.46
CA VAL A 260 -11.11 -14.08 -20.70
C VAL A 260 -11.84 -12.94 -21.41
N VAL A 261 -12.62 -12.19 -20.64
CA VAL A 261 -13.38 -11.02 -21.07
C VAL A 261 -12.76 -9.79 -20.44
N GLY A 262 -12.42 -8.82 -21.28
CA GLY A 262 -11.83 -7.55 -20.87
C GLY A 262 -12.85 -6.60 -20.24
N VAL A 263 -12.34 -5.48 -19.74
CA VAL A 263 -13.15 -4.43 -19.07
C VAL A 263 -14.17 -3.76 -20.00
N ASP A 264 -14.02 -3.92 -21.31
CA ASP A 264 -14.97 -3.44 -22.33
C ASP A 264 -16.07 -4.46 -22.65
N GLY A 265 -16.11 -5.59 -21.94
CA GLY A 265 -17.04 -6.68 -22.18
C GLY A 265 -16.69 -7.51 -23.42
N LYS A 266 -15.59 -7.23 -24.12
CA LYS A 266 -15.15 -8.03 -25.28
C LYS A 266 -14.30 -9.19 -24.83
N ARG A 267 -14.42 -10.30 -25.55
CA ARG A 267 -13.57 -11.47 -25.35
C ARG A 267 -12.17 -11.14 -25.86
N VAL A 268 -11.20 -11.14 -24.95
CA VAL A 268 -9.79 -10.84 -25.23
C VAL A 268 -8.93 -12.10 -25.34
N LEU A 269 -9.43 -13.22 -24.81
CA LEU A 269 -8.81 -14.54 -24.97
C LEU A 269 -9.88 -15.61 -25.10
N GLU A 270 -9.71 -16.50 -26.07
CA GLU A 270 -10.38 -17.79 -26.14
C GLU A 270 -9.40 -18.81 -26.67
N THR A 271 -9.05 -19.79 -25.86
CA THR A 271 -8.08 -20.79 -26.27
C THR A 271 -8.22 -22.08 -25.48
N ARG A 272 -7.52 -23.12 -25.95
CA ARG A 272 -7.31 -24.35 -25.19
C ARG A 272 -6.06 -24.22 -24.32
N ILE A 273 -6.15 -24.80 -23.13
CA ILE A 273 -5.08 -24.84 -22.14
C ILE A 273 -4.79 -26.29 -21.77
N THR A 274 -3.52 -26.61 -21.59
CA THR A 274 -3.03 -27.94 -21.18
C THR A 274 -1.98 -27.80 -20.08
N ALA A 275 -1.68 -28.91 -19.39
CA ALA A 275 -0.62 -28.98 -18.40
C ALA A 275 0.70 -28.32 -18.87
N GLY A 276 1.31 -27.51 -18.01
CA GLY A 276 2.51 -26.74 -18.30
C GLY A 276 2.27 -25.33 -18.84
N ASN A 277 1.06 -25.01 -19.30
CA ASN A 277 0.72 -23.66 -19.74
C ASN A 277 0.67 -22.67 -18.56
N LEU A 278 1.24 -21.48 -18.76
CA LEU A 278 1.10 -20.33 -17.88
C LEU A 278 0.41 -19.21 -18.63
N PHE A 279 -0.58 -18.57 -18.01
CA PHE A 279 -1.18 -17.34 -18.51
C PHE A 279 -1.55 -16.41 -17.35
N ILE A 280 -1.74 -15.13 -17.67
CA ILE A 280 -2.01 -14.09 -16.68
C ILE A 280 -3.35 -13.46 -17.02
N VAL A 281 -4.26 -13.45 -16.05
CA VAL A 281 -5.53 -12.73 -16.15
C VAL A 281 -5.33 -11.34 -15.53
N PRO A 282 -5.52 -10.25 -16.32
CA PRO A 282 -5.41 -8.90 -15.81
C PRO A 282 -6.49 -8.57 -14.75
N ARG A 283 -6.23 -7.50 -14.00
CA ARG A 283 -7.12 -6.99 -12.94
C ARG A 283 -8.52 -6.73 -13.48
N PHE A 284 -9.55 -7.18 -12.76
CA PHE A 284 -10.97 -7.10 -13.14
C PHE A 284 -11.39 -7.80 -14.43
N PHE A 285 -10.51 -8.53 -15.11
CA PHE A 285 -10.93 -9.31 -16.27
C PHE A 285 -11.71 -10.52 -15.78
N VAL A 286 -12.82 -10.82 -16.44
CA VAL A 286 -13.66 -11.97 -16.11
C VAL A 286 -13.06 -13.18 -16.79
N VAL A 287 -12.75 -14.21 -16.01
CA VAL A 287 -12.22 -15.47 -16.53
C VAL A 287 -13.15 -16.61 -16.21
N SER A 288 -13.29 -17.54 -17.17
CA SER A 288 -13.97 -18.81 -16.96
C SER A 288 -13.19 -19.93 -17.63
N LYS A 289 -13.24 -21.12 -17.02
CA LYS A 289 -12.55 -22.31 -17.50
C LYS A 289 -13.53 -23.48 -17.54
N ILE A 290 -13.51 -24.26 -18.63
CA ILE A 290 -14.25 -25.51 -18.77
C ILE A 290 -13.23 -26.63 -18.95
N ALA A 291 -13.30 -27.64 -18.11
CA ALA A 291 -12.45 -28.83 -18.22
C ALA A 291 -12.89 -29.71 -19.40
N ASP A 292 -11.91 -30.35 -20.06
CA ASP A 292 -12.18 -31.49 -20.94
C ASP A 292 -12.52 -32.74 -20.09
N ASP A 293 -12.62 -33.92 -20.72
CA ASP A 293 -13.10 -35.15 -20.07
C ASP A 293 -12.20 -35.63 -18.91
N ASP A 294 -10.89 -35.40 -18.99
CA ASP A 294 -9.91 -35.82 -17.98
C ASP A 294 -9.80 -34.88 -16.77
N GLY A 295 -10.60 -33.80 -16.76
CA GLY A 295 -10.55 -32.76 -15.73
C GLY A 295 -9.48 -31.70 -16.00
N LEU A 296 -9.43 -30.69 -15.13
CA LEU A 296 -8.49 -29.57 -15.22
C LEU A 296 -8.06 -29.11 -13.83
N GLU A 297 -6.75 -28.99 -13.62
CA GLU A 297 -6.16 -28.60 -12.36
C GLU A 297 -5.14 -27.48 -12.57
N TRP A 298 -5.21 -26.44 -11.76
CA TRP A 298 -4.27 -25.32 -11.83
C TRP A 298 -3.95 -24.74 -10.47
N PHE A 299 -2.76 -24.17 -10.38
CA PHE A 299 -2.30 -23.38 -9.26
C PHE A 299 -2.15 -21.92 -9.71
N SER A 300 -2.66 -20.98 -8.94
CA SER A 300 -2.48 -19.55 -9.23
C SER A 300 -1.89 -18.81 -8.05
N ILE A 301 -1.07 -17.79 -8.33
CA ILE A 301 -0.88 -16.71 -7.35
C ILE A 301 -1.82 -15.55 -7.65
N ILE A 302 -2.20 -14.85 -6.60
CA ILE A 302 -2.98 -13.63 -6.64
C ILE A 302 -2.13 -12.57 -5.95
N SER A 303 -1.97 -11.40 -6.58
CA SER A 303 -1.13 -10.30 -6.06
C SER A 303 -1.76 -9.55 -4.86
N THR A 304 -2.23 -10.31 -3.87
CA THR A 304 -2.76 -9.89 -2.57
C THR A 304 -2.71 -11.07 -1.60
N PRO A 305 -2.38 -10.89 -0.32
CA PRO A 305 -2.24 -11.99 0.63
C PRO A 305 -3.58 -12.64 1.03
N ASN A 306 -4.72 -12.00 0.75
CA ASN A 306 -6.06 -12.47 1.11
C ASN A 306 -7.02 -12.35 -0.09
N PRO A 307 -6.93 -13.26 -1.08
CA PRO A 307 -7.66 -13.15 -2.33
C PRO A 307 -9.17 -13.30 -2.14
N VAL A 308 -9.93 -12.40 -2.77
CA VAL A 308 -11.40 -12.44 -2.78
C VAL A 308 -11.92 -12.50 -4.22
N PHE A 309 -12.70 -13.53 -4.51
CA PHE A 309 -13.30 -13.73 -5.83
C PHE A 309 -14.81 -13.44 -5.81
N THR A 310 -15.28 -12.75 -6.84
CA THR A 310 -16.72 -12.64 -7.13
C THR A 310 -17.07 -13.51 -8.33
N HIS A 311 -18.15 -14.28 -8.21
CA HIS A 311 -18.70 -15.08 -9.28
C HIS A 311 -19.92 -14.39 -9.89
N LEU A 312 -20.04 -14.46 -11.22
CA LEU A 312 -21.18 -13.94 -11.97
C LEU A 312 -22.26 -14.99 -12.19
N ALA A 313 -22.05 -16.24 -11.79
CA ALA A 313 -23.06 -17.29 -11.85
C ALA A 313 -22.93 -18.23 -10.65
N GLY A 314 -24.01 -18.94 -10.31
CA GLY A 314 -24.04 -19.86 -9.17
C GLY A 314 -24.75 -19.29 -7.92
N LYS A 315 -24.57 -19.96 -6.78
CA LYS A 315 -25.29 -19.66 -5.53
C LYS A 315 -24.93 -18.29 -4.95
N THR A 316 -23.67 -17.89 -5.07
CA THR A 316 -23.11 -16.62 -4.60
C THR A 316 -23.02 -15.56 -5.71
N SER A 317 -23.76 -15.74 -6.81
CA SER A 317 -23.76 -14.81 -7.93
C SER A 317 -24.27 -13.43 -7.52
N VAL A 318 -23.57 -12.37 -7.98
CA VAL A 318 -24.04 -10.98 -7.84
C VAL A 318 -25.44 -10.79 -8.42
N TRP A 319 -25.82 -11.48 -9.49
CA TRP A 319 -27.16 -11.35 -10.06
C TRP A 319 -28.26 -11.79 -9.10
N LYS A 320 -27.99 -12.76 -8.21
CA LYS A 320 -28.95 -13.20 -7.19
C LYS A 320 -29.07 -12.22 -6.01
N ALA A 321 -28.08 -11.37 -5.81
CA ALA A 321 -28.08 -10.35 -4.77
C ALA A 321 -28.78 -9.04 -5.20
N LEU A 322 -28.93 -8.82 -6.51
CA LEU A 322 -29.61 -7.63 -7.04
C LEU A 322 -31.13 -7.76 -6.92
N SER A 323 -31.81 -6.64 -6.63
CA SER A 323 -33.27 -6.61 -6.55
C SER A 323 -33.91 -6.99 -7.90
N PRO A 324 -35.07 -7.67 -7.92
CA PRO A 324 -35.77 -8.04 -9.15
C PRO A 324 -36.00 -6.86 -10.11
N GLN A 325 -36.30 -5.66 -9.60
CA GLN A 325 -36.52 -4.47 -10.41
C GLN A 325 -35.25 -4.03 -11.16
N VAL A 326 -34.09 -4.14 -10.51
CA VAL A 326 -32.79 -3.85 -11.14
C VAL A 326 -32.48 -4.88 -12.20
N LEU A 327 -32.76 -6.16 -11.96
CA LEU A 327 -32.58 -7.22 -12.94
C LEU A 327 -33.53 -7.04 -14.13
N GLU A 328 -34.79 -6.69 -13.88
CA GLU A 328 -35.78 -6.44 -14.92
C GLU A 328 -35.38 -5.24 -15.79
N ALA A 329 -34.94 -4.15 -15.17
CA ALA A 329 -34.43 -2.99 -15.89
C ALA A 329 -33.14 -3.31 -16.68
N ALA A 330 -32.22 -4.07 -16.09
CA ALA A 330 -30.93 -4.41 -16.69
C ALA A 330 -31.06 -5.38 -17.88
N PHE A 331 -31.90 -6.41 -17.74
CA PHE A 331 -32.11 -7.42 -18.78
C PHE A 331 -33.29 -7.10 -19.70
N LYS A 332 -34.02 -6.01 -19.45
CA LYS A 332 -35.28 -5.65 -20.14
C LYS A 332 -36.25 -6.84 -20.20
N SER A 333 -36.31 -7.61 -19.12
CA SER A 333 -37.00 -8.90 -19.07
C SER A 333 -37.49 -9.16 -17.66
N SER A 334 -38.74 -9.58 -17.52
CA SER A 334 -39.34 -9.99 -16.24
C SER A 334 -38.86 -11.38 -15.78
N TYR A 335 -37.66 -11.80 -16.20
CA TYR A 335 -37.14 -13.12 -15.90
C TYR A 335 -36.78 -13.21 -14.41
N ASN A 336 -37.42 -14.14 -13.71
CA ASN A 336 -37.16 -14.37 -12.30
C ASN A 336 -35.93 -15.26 -12.11
N PHE A 337 -34.84 -14.69 -11.60
CA PHE A 337 -33.60 -15.40 -11.31
C PHE A 337 -33.69 -16.40 -10.14
N ASP A 338 -34.82 -16.44 -9.42
CA ASP A 338 -35.08 -17.38 -8.32
C ASP A 338 -35.62 -18.76 -8.76
N ASN A 339 -36.13 -18.90 -9.99
CA ASN A 339 -36.88 -20.10 -10.41
C ASN A 339 -36.04 -21.35 -10.77
N GLN A 340 -34.76 -21.43 -10.37
CA GLN A 340 -33.93 -22.64 -10.52
C GLN A 340 -33.81 -23.44 -9.21
N ASN A 341 -34.95 -23.80 -8.62
CA ASN A 341 -35.05 -24.94 -7.70
C ASN A 341 -36.11 -25.91 -8.23
N GLY A 342 -35.73 -26.67 -9.25
CA GLY A 342 -36.50 -27.83 -9.71
C GLY A 342 -36.09 -29.07 -8.92
N SER A 343 -36.95 -29.48 -7.99
CA SER A 343 -37.00 -30.79 -7.32
C SER A 343 -36.02 -31.05 -6.17
N LEU A 344 -36.49 -30.81 -4.94
CA LEU A 344 -36.68 -31.84 -3.91
C LEU A 344 -37.55 -31.25 -2.77
N ASN A 345 -38.78 -31.75 -2.69
CA ASN A 345 -39.75 -31.56 -1.60
C ASN A 345 -39.08 -31.78 -0.21
N ASN A 346 -39.48 -31.20 0.93
CA ASN A 346 -40.83 -31.13 1.47
C ASN A 346 -40.85 -30.33 2.79
N SER A 347 -42.03 -29.77 3.11
CA SER A 347 -42.58 -29.52 4.46
C SER A 347 -42.21 -28.26 5.26
N ALA A 348 -43.30 -27.67 5.77
CA ALA A 348 -43.45 -26.77 6.92
C ALA A 348 -43.34 -25.25 6.67
N SER A 349 -44.52 -24.68 6.41
CA SER A 349 -45.01 -23.36 6.80
C SER A 349 -44.25 -22.65 7.92
N PHE A 350 -44.01 -21.33 7.79
CA PHE A 350 -44.30 -20.37 8.86
C PHE A 350 -44.65 -18.98 8.30
N SER A 351 -45.55 -18.35 9.04
CA SER A 351 -46.36 -17.17 8.79
C SER A 351 -45.62 -15.84 8.72
N ALA A 352 -46.18 -14.89 7.97
CA ALA A 352 -45.89 -13.47 8.10
C ALA A 352 -46.38 -12.96 9.47
N SER A 353 -45.45 -12.63 10.36
CA SER A 353 -45.68 -11.74 11.51
C SER A 353 -44.35 -11.18 12.00
N ASP A 354 -44.34 -9.85 12.15
CA ASP A 354 -43.38 -8.99 12.84
C ASP A 354 -42.00 -8.75 12.20
N ALA A 355 -41.78 -7.47 11.90
CA ALA A 355 -40.51 -6.91 11.52
C ALA A 355 -39.43 -7.21 12.58
N LYS A 356 -38.36 -7.89 12.15
CA LYS A 356 -37.00 -7.67 12.62
C LYS A 356 -36.09 -7.72 11.40
N ILE A 357 -35.45 -6.60 11.11
CA ILE A 357 -34.33 -6.50 10.17
C ILE A 357 -33.30 -7.54 10.61
N SER A 358 -33.09 -8.59 9.83
CA SER A 358 -32.04 -9.57 10.07
C SER A 358 -30.69 -8.98 9.66
N SER A 359 -29.70 -9.19 10.52
CA SER A 359 -28.37 -8.59 10.51
C SER A 359 -27.41 -9.14 9.45
N GLU A 360 -27.89 -9.76 8.36
CA GLU A 360 -27.04 -10.50 7.40
C GLU A 360 -26.88 -9.78 6.05
N SER A 361 -27.10 -8.47 6.01
CA SER A 361 -26.82 -7.60 4.84
C SER A 361 -25.86 -6.44 5.15
N ILE A 362 -25.07 -6.57 6.23
CA ILE A 362 -24.11 -5.53 6.70
C ILE A 362 -22.65 -5.77 6.24
N ASP A 363 -22.33 -6.90 5.60
CA ASP A 363 -20.93 -7.18 5.19
C ASP A 363 -20.53 -6.65 3.80
N PHE A 364 -21.28 -5.71 3.23
CA PHE A 364 -20.83 -4.90 2.10
C PHE A 364 -20.26 -3.57 2.61
N PHE A 365 -18.92 -3.49 2.64
CA PHE A 365 -18.15 -2.26 2.93
C PHE A 365 -18.50 -1.53 4.24
N VAL A 366 -18.61 -2.26 5.34
CA VAL A 366 -18.13 -1.76 6.62
C VAL A 366 -16.82 -2.49 6.89
N SER A 367 -15.71 -1.91 6.41
CA SER A 367 -14.50 -2.09 7.21
C SER A 367 -14.87 -1.45 8.53
N ASP A 368 -14.92 -2.23 9.60
CA ASP A 368 -14.79 -1.65 10.94
C ASP A 368 -13.70 -0.59 10.83
N ALA A 369 -14.05 0.63 11.18
CA ALA A 369 -13.07 1.68 11.35
C ALA A 369 -12.28 1.31 12.60
N GLU A 370 -11.37 0.34 12.43
CA GLU A 370 -10.34 -0.12 13.35
C GLU A 370 -10.89 -0.57 14.71
N GLY A 371 -10.03 -1.22 15.51
CA GLY A 371 -10.30 -1.29 16.95
C GLY A 371 -10.46 0.12 17.54
N ASP A 372 -10.68 0.21 18.85
CA ASP A 372 -10.67 1.50 19.54
C ASP A 372 -9.43 2.33 19.09
N PRO A 373 -9.59 3.53 18.48
CA PRO A 373 -8.46 4.33 18.02
C PRO A 373 -7.57 4.84 19.17
N ASP A 374 -8.00 4.67 20.42
CA ASP A 374 -7.17 4.87 21.62
C ASP A 374 -6.44 3.59 22.07
N CYS A 375 -6.77 2.44 21.47
CA CYS A 375 -6.03 1.20 21.66
C CYS A 375 -4.67 1.32 20.98
N PRO A 376 -3.57 1.19 21.74
CA PRO A 376 -2.24 1.25 21.17
C PRO A 376 -2.02 0.09 20.21
N THR A 377 -1.19 0.32 19.19
CA THR A 377 -0.71 -0.75 18.33
C THR A 377 -0.02 -1.82 19.18
N LYS A 378 -0.22 -3.11 18.85
CA LYS A 378 0.28 -4.23 19.67
C LYS A 378 1.79 -4.10 19.87
N GLY A 379 2.23 -4.06 21.12
CA GLY A 379 3.64 -3.89 21.49
C GLY A 379 4.05 -2.44 21.82
N TYR A 380 3.13 -1.49 21.72
CA TYR A 380 3.32 -0.10 22.14
C TYR A 380 2.45 0.25 23.36
N SER A 381 2.85 1.32 24.06
CA SER A 381 2.11 1.91 25.17
C SER A 381 1.03 2.87 24.65
N SER A 382 -0.01 3.10 25.44
CA SER A 382 -1.02 4.12 25.09
C SER A 382 -0.44 5.52 25.14
N ILE A 383 -0.98 6.42 24.31
CA ILE A 383 -0.60 7.85 24.35
C ILE A 383 -0.92 8.45 25.72
N ASP A 384 -2.06 8.10 26.34
CA ASP A 384 -2.41 8.58 27.70
C ASP A 384 -1.33 8.23 28.74
N GLN A 385 -0.77 7.02 28.68
CA GLN A 385 0.34 6.61 29.55
C GLN A 385 1.60 7.46 29.30
N ALA A 386 1.91 7.77 28.04
CA ALA A 386 3.01 8.67 27.70
C ALA A 386 2.78 10.10 28.24
N LEU A 387 1.57 10.65 28.12
CA LEU A 387 1.24 11.99 28.63
C LEU A 387 1.40 12.08 30.16
N ILE A 388 0.91 11.07 30.90
CA ILE A 388 1.08 10.99 32.36
C ILE A 388 2.57 10.92 32.72
N THR A 389 3.35 10.15 31.97
CA THR A 389 4.80 9.99 32.20
C THR A 389 5.56 11.30 31.99
N LEU A 390 5.23 12.04 30.92
CA LEU A 390 5.80 13.37 30.65
C LEU A 390 5.43 14.39 31.73
N LYS A 391 4.17 14.38 32.22
CA LYS A 391 3.73 15.22 33.36
C LYS A 391 4.53 14.96 34.65
N GLN A 392 5.06 13.75 34.83
CA GLN A 392 5.93 13.38 35.96
C GLN A 392 7.39 13.79 35.77
N GLY A 393 7.75 14.44 34.65
CA GLY A 393 9.14 14.81 34.33
C GLY A 393 10.01 13.63 33.88
N LYS A 394 9.40 12.51 33.48
CA LYS A 394 10.08 11.32 32.96
C LYS A 394 10.08 11.33 31.43
N SER A 395 10.99 10.57 30.84
CA SER A 395 11.10 10.41 29.39
C SER A 395 10.12 9.37 28.85
N VAL A 396 9.87 9.45 27.55
CA VAL A 396 9.17 8.44 26.73
C VAL A 396 10.00 8.14 25.49
N ILE A 397 9.85 6.96 24.89
CA ILE A 397 10.47 6.61 23.60
C ILE A 397 9.43 6.81 22.51
N VAL A 398 9.80 7.56 21.46
CA VAL A 398 8.96 7.79 20.28
C VAL A 398 9.61 7.16 19.06
N VAL A 399 8.86 6.31 18.34
CA VAL A 399 9.31 5.63 17.11
C VAL A 399 8.47 6.04 15.91
N ASP A 400 9.07 5.98 14.73
CA ASP A 400 8.37 6.07 13.44
C ASP A 400 8.00 4.66 12.96
N ASP A 401 6.79 4.49 12.41
CA ASP A 401 6.33 3.18 11.93
C ASP A 401 6.82 2.89 10.50
N GLU A 402 7.25 3.91 9.74
CA GLU A 402 7.81 3.73 8.39
C GLU A 402 9.32 3.43 8.40
N ASN A 403 10.02 3.75 9.48
CA ASN A 403 11.44 3.45 9.71
C ASN A 403 11.57 2.68 11.03
N GLU A 404 11.62 1.35 10.95
CA GLU A 404 11.73 0.45 12.13
C GLU A 404 13.06 0.63 12.91
N ASP A 405 13.99 1.45 12.41
CA ASP A 405 15.37 1.61 12.89
C ASP A 405 15.71 3.04 13.40
N GLU A 406 14.74 3.83 13.89
CA GLU A 406 15.04 5.08 14.59
C GLU A 406 14.06 5.41 15.73
N GLY A 407 14.56 5.47 16.97
CA GLY A 407 13.80 5.86 18.15
C GLY A 407 14.42 7.03 18.90
N ASN A 408 13.60 7.95 19.39
CA ASN A 408 14.04 9.12 20.15
C ASN A 408 13.56 9.06 21.61
N LEU A 409 14.48 9.31 22.56
CA LEU A 409 14.11 9.65 23.93
C LEU A 409 13.55 11.07 23.95
N VAL A 410 12.34 11.24 24.47
CA VAL A 410 11.62 12.53 24.51
C VAL A 410 11.23 12.86 25.94
N MET A 411 11.44 14.11 26.35
CA MET A 411 10.92 14.64 27.62
C MET A 411 10.54 16.13 27.51
N ALA A 412 9.75 16.62 28.46
CA ALA A 412 9.41 18.04 28.54
C ALA A 412 10.61 18.88 29.00
N ALA A 413 11.01 19.88 28.22
CA ALA A 413 12.18 20.70 28.52
C ALA A 413 12.01 21.51 29.82
N SER A 414 10.77 21.87 30.18
CA SER A 414 10.45 22.59 31.43
C SER A 414 10.69 21.76 32.69
N LEU A 415 10.79 20.43 32.57
CA LEU A 415 10.99 19.50 33.69
C LEU A 415 12.37 18.83 33.65
N VAL A 416 13.29 19.35 32.84
CA VAL A 416 14.62 18.78 32.68
C VAL A 416 15.45 18.87 33.96
N SER A 417 16.09 17.76 34.33
CA SER A 417 17.04 17.69 35.43
C SER A 417 18.42 17.27 34.93
N PRO A 418 19.52 17.60 35.66
CA PRO A 418 20.85 17.11 35.32
C PRO A 418 20.92 15.58 35.21
N GLN A 419 20.16 14.85 36.05
CA GLN A 419 20.10 13.39 36.03
C GLN A 419 19.40 12.88 34.77
N ALA A 420 18.26 13.48 34.40
CA ALA A 420 17.55 13.13 33.17
C ALA A 420 18.38 13.44 31.92
N MET A 421 19.10 14.57 31.92
CA MET A 421 20.03 14.93 30.85
C MET A 421 21.20 13.94 30.76
N ALA A 422 21.75 13.51 31.90
CA ALA A 422 22.80 12.50 31.91
C ALA A 422 22.30 11.15 31.35
N PHE A 423 21.06 10.77 31.66
CA PHE A 423 20.43 9.58 31.09
C PHE A 423 20.25 9.69 29.58
N LEU A 424 19.70 10.81 29.10
CA LEU A 424 19.51 11.08 27.68
C LEU A 424 20.83 11.07 26.91
N VAL A 425 21.90 11.62 27.47
CA VAL A 425 23.25 11.62 26.87
C VAL A 425 23.88 10.23 26.90
N LYS A 426 23.66 9.45 27.97
CA LYS A 426 24.20 8.10 28.09
C LYS A 426 23.62 7.16 27.03
N HIS A 427 22.31 7.22 26.81
CA HIS A 427 21.61 6.30 25.91
C HIS A 427 21.40 6.86 24.49
N GLY A 428 21.64 8.15 24.28
CA GLY A 428 21.47 8.81 22.99
C GLY A 428 22.78 9.04 22.23
N THR A 429 22.67 9.58 21.02
CA THR A 429 23.82 9.96 20.16
C THR A 429 24.72 11.05 20.77
N GLY A 430 24.28 11.68 21.86
CA GLY A 430 24.91 12.87 22.45
C GLY A 430 24.48 14.18 21.81
N ILE A 431 23.75 14.15 20.69
CA ILE A 431 23.14 15.32 20.06
C ILE A 431 21.83 15.66 20.79
N VAL A 432 21.90 16.63 21.69
CA VAL A 432 20.73 17.08 22.47
C VAL A 432 19.97 18.13 21.68
N SER A 433 18.82 17.74 21.16
CA SER A 433 17.95 18.60 20.38
C SER A 433 16.79 19.14 21.19
N VAL A 434 16.31 20.35 20.88
CA VAL A 434 15.20 21.00 21.60
C VAL A 434 14.13 21.45 20.62
N GLY A 435 12.97 20.80 20.60
CA GLY A 435 11.85 21.19 19.73
C GLY A 435 11.14 22.43 20.25
N MET A 436 11.01 23.48 19.42
CA MET A 436 10.43 24.77 19.81
C MET A 436 9.51 25.34 18.75
N LYS A 437 8.45 26.05 19.18
CA LYS A 437 7.58 26.81 18.27
C LYS A 437 8.33 27.96 17.60
N GLY A 438 7.89 28.33 16.39
CA GLY A 438 8.48 29.43 15.63
C GLY A 438 8.52 30.75 16.40
N ASP A 439 7.46 31.07 17.15
CA ASP A 439 7.39 32.31 17.95
C ASP A 439 8.49 32.38 19.02
N ASP A 440 8.86 31.24 19.61
CA ASP A 440 9.95 31.17 20.58
C ASP A 440 11.32 31.36 19.92
N LEU A 441 11.52 30.80 18.73
CA LEU A 441 12.73 31.02 17.95
C LEU A 441 12.88 32.49 17.53
N VAL A 442 11.78 33.14 17.12
CA VAL A 442 11.74 34.56 16.79
C VAL A 442 12.06 35.41 18.03
N ARG A 443 11.40 35.14 19.16
CA ARG A 443 11.65 35.83 20.44
C ARG A 443 13.12 35.74 20.86
N LEU A 444 13.72 34.56 20.74
CA LEU A 444 15.10 34.29 21.13
C LEU A 444 16.13 34.65 20.05
N LYS A 445 15.69 35.10 18.86
CA LYS A 445 16.55 35.38 17.69
C LYS A 445 17.46 34.19 17.37
N LEU A 446 16.84 33.04 17.12
CA LEU A 446 17.50 31.79 16.72
C LEU A 446 17.20 31.51 15.25
N PRO A 447 18.00 32.05 14.31
CA PRO A 447 17.82 31.77 12.89
C PRO A 447 18.15 30.31 12.56
N LEU A 448 17.61 29.82 11.43
CA LEU A 448 17.98 28.52 10.88
C LEU A 448 19.48 28.48 10.54
N MET A 449 20.09 27.30 10.69
CA MET A 449 21.52 27.12 10.41
C MET A 449 21.82 27.09 8.90
N SER A 450 20.89 26.56 8.10
CA SER A 450 20.96 26.55 6.63
C SER A 450 19.96 27.56 6.04
N PRO A 451 20.23 28.14 4.85
CA PRO A 451 19.30 29.02 4.15
C PRO A 451 17.97 28.32 3.86
N ASP A 452 16.84 29.03 3.94
CA ASP A 452 15.49 28.50 3.64
C ASP A 452 15.41 27.86 2.24
N SER A 453 16.25 28.28 1.28
CA SER A 453 16.29 27.80 -0.10
C SER A 453 16.95 26.42 -0.29
N GLU A 454 17.75 25.94 0.66
CA GLU A 454 18.44 24.63 0.58
C GLU A 454 17.68 23.51 1.32
N ASN A 455 16.67 23.86 2.13
CA ASN A 455 15.75 22.90 2.77
C ASN A 455 14.61 22.51 1.81
N ALA A 456 14.95 22.13 0.57
CA ALA A 456 13.98 21.63 -0.41
C ALA A 456 13.42 20.24 -0.01
N ASP A 457 14.07 19.55 0.93
CA ASP A 457 13.58 18.29 1.46
C ASP A 457 12.54 18.52 2.56
N SER A 458 11.27 18.37 2.19
CA SER A 458 10.14 18.56 3.10
C SER A 458 10.18 17.60 4.30
N ALA A 459 10.93 16.50 4.23
CA ALA A 459 10.98 15.49 5.29
C ALA A 459 11.98 15.82 6.43
N ALA A 460 13.02 16.63 6.19
CA ALA A 460 14.10 16.84 7.16
C ALA A 460 13.72 17.80 8.32
N PRO A 461 14.29 17.60 9.53
CA PRO A 461 14.14 18.55 10.64
C PRO A 461 14.89 19.86 10.37
N SER A 462 14.27 20.98 10.72
CA SER A 462 14.86 22.31 10.51
C SER A 462 15.68 22.75 11.72
N PHE A 463 17.01 22.60 11.62
CA PHE A 463 17.97 23.00 12.65
C PHE A 463 18.17 24.52 12.69
N THR A 464 18.28 25.05 13.90
CA THR A 464 18.75 26.43 14.16
C THR A 464 20.21 26.45 14.59
N VAL A 465 20.78 27.64 14.68
CA VAL A 465 22.10 27.84 15.29
C VAL A 465 22.15 27.24 16.71
N THR A 466 23.24 26.54 17.03
CA THR A 466 23.40 25.92 18.36
C THR A 466 23.63 26.97 19.45
N VAL A 467 23.23 26.62 20.68
CA VAL A 467 23.25 27.55 21.81
C VAL A 467 23.70 26.91 23.11
N ASP A 468 24.24 27.75 23.98
CA ASP A 468 24.41 27.48 25.42
C ASP A 468 23.85 28.66 26.22
N ALA A 469 23.28 28.39 27.41
CA ALA A 469 22.97 29.44 28.37
C ALA A 469 24.26 30.14 28.81
N LYS A 470 24.22 31.46 29.03
CA LYS A 470 25.36 32.25 29.53
C LYS A 470 25.55 32.14 31.02
N LEU A 471 24.44 32.10 31.77
CA LEU A 471 24.44 32.18 33.22
C LEU A 471 24.42 30.77 33.81
N GLY A 472 25.30 30.53 34.79
CA GLY A 472 25.31 29.28 35.54
C GLY A 472 25.85 28.07 34.78
N THR A 473 26.44 28.26 33.59
CA THR A 473 27.13 27.23 32.81
C THR A 473 28.63 27.49 32.79
N THR A 474 29.41 26.44 32.51
CA THR A 474 30.88 26.51 32.38
C THR A 474 31.28 26.37 30.91
N THR A 475 31.57 25.14 30.49
CA THR A 475 31.91 24.81 29.11
C THR A 475 30.68 24.59 28.23
N GLY A 476 29.51 24.32 28.82
CA GLY A 476 28.27 24.02 28.09
C GLY A 476 28.04 22.51 27.84
N VAL A 477 29.06 21.67 28.00
CA VAL A 477 29.02 20.24 27.59
C VAL A 477 28.43 19.31 28.65
N SER A 478 28.59 19.64 29.93
CA SER A 478 28.17 18.77 31.02
C SER A 478 26.65 18.56 31.01
N ALA A 479 26.17 17.44 31.59
CA ALA A 479 24.74 17.20 31.73
C ALA A 479 24.04 18.32 32.54
N SER A 480 24.72 18.89 33.53
CA SER A 480 24.21 20.04 34.29
C SER A 480 24.11 21.31 33.44
N ASP A 481 25.14 21.59 32.63
CA ASP A 481 25.16 22.77 31.77
C ASP A 481 24.10 22.67 30.67
N ARG A 482 23.99 21.51 30.00
CA ARG A 482 22.96 21.26 28.99
C ARG A 482 21.55 21.32 29.58
N ALA A 483 21.33 20.76 30.77
CA ALA A 483 20.03 20.88 31.45
C ALA A 483 19.65 22.35 31.73
N LYS A 484 20.62 23.19 32.15
CA LYS A 484 20.38 24.64 32.34
C LYS A 484 20.09 25.35 31.03
N THR A 485 20.79 25.02 29.95
CA THR A 485 20.51 25.56 28.61
C THR A 485 19.10 25.20 28.16
N VAL A 486 18.69 23.93 28.29
CA VAL A 486 17.35 23.45 27.93
C VAL A 486 16.26 24.13 28.77
N ALA A 487 16.47 24.25 30.08
CA ALA A 487 15.54 24.96 30.97
C ALA A 487 15.42 26.45 30.60
N ALA A 488 16.53 27.10 30.25
CA ALA A 488 16.53 28.48 29.77
C ALA A 488 15.77 28.62 28.45
N LEU A 489 15.91 27.68 27.50
CA LEU A 489 15.14 27.68 26.24
C LEU A 489 13.64 27.53 26.49
N ALA A 490 13.25 26.69 27.47
CA ALA A 490 11.86 26.48 27.83
C ALA A 490 11.22 27.70 28.54
N SER A 491 12.03 28.55 29.17
CA SER A 491 11.53 29.71 29.93
C SER A 491 10.93 30.80 29.02
N PRO A 492 9.71 31.28 29.33
CA PRO A 492 9.09 32.39 28.60
C PRO A 492 9.81 33.72 28.82
N ASP A 493 10.51 33.87 29.95
CA ASP A 493 11.19 35.12 30.34
C ASP A 493 12.57 35.29 29.72
N SER A 494 13.12 34.22 29.13
CA SER A 494 14.42 34.24 28.49
C SER A 494 14.45 35.20 27.30
N LYS A 495 15.60 35.85 27.13
CA LYS A 495 15.88 36.84 26.09
C LYS A 495 17.04 36.35 25.21
N PRO A 496 17.18 36.89 23.99
CA PRO A 496 18.32 36.57 23.11
C PRO A 496 19.69 36.74 23.78
N GLY A 497 19.79 37.68 24.73
CA GLY A 497 21.00 38.00 25.48
C GLY A 497 21.44 36.92 26.46
N ASP A 498 20.56 36.00 26.84
CA ASP A 498 20.83 34.94 27.83
C ASP A 498 21.59 33.75 27.22
N PHE A 499 21.78 33.73 25.90
CA PHE A 499 22.41 32.63 25.16
C PHE A 499 23.69 33.04 24.43
N ARG A 500 24.67 32.14 24.40
CA ARG A 500 25.86 32.20 23.53
C ARG A 500 25.60 31.36 22.27
N ARG A 501 26.24 31.74 21.17
CA ARG A 501 26.21 31.06 19.88
C ARG A 501 27.65 31.02 19.32
N PRO A 502 28.16 29.88 18.83
CA PRO A 502 27.56 28.54 18.92
C PRO A 502 27.52 28.02 20.37
N GLY A 503 26.87 26.87 20.57
CA GLY A 503 26.88 26.11 21.82
C GLY A 503 26.62 24.62 21.58
N HIS A 504 26.16 23.89 22.60
CA HIS A 504 26.10 22.42 22.57
C HIS A 504 24.68 21.84 22.58
N VAL A 505 23.65 22.69 22.58
CA VAL A 505 22.24 22.30 22.41
C VAL A 505 21.74 22.76 21.05
N PHE A 506 20.92 21.92 20.40
CA PHE A 506 20.45 22.10 19.03
C PHE A 506 18.95 22.41 18.98
N PRO A 507 18.53 23.69 18.97
CA PRO A 507 17.11 24.01 18.86
C PRO A 507 16.59 23.67 17.46
N LEU A 508 15.43 23.02 17.42
CA LEU A 508 14.72 22.58 16.22
C LEU A 508 13.42 23.36 16.08
N LYS A 509 13.11 23.77 14.85
CA LYS A 509 11.84 24.45 14.54
C LYS A 509 10.71 23.44 14.38
N TYR A 510 9.75 23.52 15.30
CA TYR A 510 8.45 22.86 15.19
C TYR A 510 7.64 23.45 14.04
N ARG A 511 7.04 22.59 13.21
CA ARG A 511 6.09 23.00 12.18
C ARG A 511 4.68 23.10 12.75
N ASN A 512 4.05 24.27 12.61
CA ASN A 512 2.68 24.49 13.07
C ASN A 512 1.71 23.46 12.50
N GLY A 513 1.11 22.65 13.36
CA GLY A 513 0.29 21.47 13.01
C GLY A 513 0.87 20.17 13.55
N GLY A 514 2.17 20.13 13.85
CA GLY A 514 2.81 19.00 14.53
C GLY A 514 2.83 17.75 13.67
N VAL A 515 2.59 16.58 14.26
CA VAL A 515 2.47 15.31 13.53
C VAL A 515 1.27 15.28 12.60
N LEU A 516 0.39 16.28 12.71
CA LEU A 516 -0.68 16.56 11.76
C LEU A 516 -0.24 17.55 10.65
N ARG A 517 1.07 17.84 10.53
CA ARG A 517 1.73 18.53 9.41
C ARG A 517 3.10 17.96 8.98
N ARG A 518 3.83 17.28 9.86
CA ARG A 518 5.01 16.47 9.53
C ARG A 518 5.09 15.32 10.52
N ALA A 519 5.00 14.08 10.04
CA ALA A 519 5.22 12.89 10.86
C ALA A 519 6.72 12.75 11.15
N GLY A 520 7.24 13.49 12.12
CA GLY A 520 8.64 13.43 12.50
C GLY A 520 8.83 13.63 13.99
N HIS A 521 9.98 13.17 14.52
CA HIS A 521 10.27 13.17 15.96
C HIS A 521 10.23 14.57 16.59
N THR A 522 10.66 15.62 15.87
CA THR A 522 10.56 17.00 16.34
C THR A 522 9.10 17.37 16.64
N GLU A 523 8.21 17.16 15.68
CA GLU A 523 6.78 17.43 15.83
C GLU A 523 6.14 16.55 16.91
N ALA A 524 6.42 15.24 16.89
CA ALA A 524 5.88 14.29 17.85
C ALA A 524 6.26 14.66 19.29
N SER A 525 7.52 15.07 19.49
CA SER A 525 8.01 15.44 20.82
C SER A 525 7.31 16.68 21.38
N VAL A 526 7.13 17.72 20.57
CA VAL A 526 6.45 18.96 21.00
C VAL A 526 4.95 18.72 21.18
N ASP A 527 4.33 17.93 20.31
CA ASP A 527 2.91 17.58 20.41
C ASP A 527 2.58 16.80 21.67
N LEU A 528 3.38 15.79 22.02
CA LEU A 528 3.20 15.05 23.26
C LEU A 528 3.32 15.97 24.49
N VAL A 529 4.29 16.88 24.49
CA VAL A 529 4.46 17.85 25.59
C VAL A 529 3.26 18.83 25.66
N MET A 530 2.71 19.25 24.51
CA MET A 530 1.50 20.08 24.46
C MET A 530 0.25 19.34 24.95
N LEU A 531 0.04 18.10 24.53
CA LEU A 531 -1.06 17.25 24.98
C LEU A 531 -0.94 16.91 26.48
N ALA A 532 0.29 16.88 27.00
CA ALA A 532 0.57 16.80 28.42
C ALA A 532 0.35 18.14 29.16
N GLU A 533 -0.20 19.17 28.51
CA GLU A 533 -0.50 20.49 29.09
C GLU A 533 0.74 21.20 29.68
N LEU A 534 1.92 20.89 29.15
CA LEU A 534 3.18 21.52 29.54
C LEU A 534 3.58 22.59 28.52
N ARG A 535 4.59 23.40 28.87
CA ARG A 535 5.18 24.39 27.96
C ARG A 535 5.64 23.67 26.68
N PRO A 536 5.29 24.13 25.45
CA PRO A 536 5.55 23.45 24.18
C PRO A 536 7.02 23.52 23.74
N VAL A 537 7.90 23.06 24.61
CA VAL A 537 9.33 22.93 24.38
C VAL A 537 9.73 21.53 24.85
N SER A 538 10.20 20.71 23.92
CA SER A 538 10.63 19.34 24.18
C SER A 538 12.15 19.25 24.10
N VAL A 539 12.74 18.25 24.74
CA VAL A 539 14.11 17.81 24.46
C VAL A 539 14.08 16.37 23.96
N LEU A 540 14.86 16.11 22.92
CA LEU A 540 14.94 14.82 22.27
C LEU A 540 16.36 14.46 21.84
N SER A 541 16.65 13.16 21.81
CA SER A 541 17.86 12.58 21.24
C SER A 541 17.56 11.20 20.67
N ALA A 542 18.08 10.93 19.48
CA ALA A 542 18.07 9.59 18.89
C ALA A 542 18.84 8.64 19.82
N ILE A 543 18.33 7.43 19.98
CA ILE A 543 18.88 6.38 20.83
C ILE A 543 19.86 5.55 20.00
N ILE A 544 20.99 5.21 20.61
CA ILE A 544 22.02 4.36 19.99
C ILE A 544 22.09 3.01 20.69
N ASP A 545 22.49 1.99 19.95
CA ASP A 545 22.94 0.75 20.53
C ASP A 545 24.26 0.99 21.29
N GLN A 546 24.33 0.53 22.53
CA GLN A 546 25.48 0.79 23.40
C GLN A 546 26.65 -0.15 23.10
N ASP A 547 26.40 -1.27 22.42
CA ASP A 547 27.41 -2.29 22.16
C ASP A 547 28.24 -1.95 20.92
N ASP A 548 27.61 -1.40 19.86
CA ASP A 548 28.28 -1.07 18.60
C ASP A 548 28.19 0.40 18.16
N GLY A 549 27.36 1.23 18.82
CA GLY A 549 27.19 2.65 18.52
C GLY A 549 26.28 2.95 17.33
N SER A 550 25.64 1.95 16.73
CA SER A 550 24.64 2.13 15.66
C SER A 550 23.35 2.78 16.17
N VAL A 551 22.45 3.18 15.27
CA VAL A 551 21.12 3.66 15.68
C VAL A 551 20.32 2.47 16.22
N ALA A 552 19.66 2.65 17.37
CA ALA A 552 19.00 1.54 18.04
C ALA A 552 17.80 1.02 17.24
N SER A 553 17.82 -0.28 16.91
CA SER A 553 16.69 -1.01 16.33
C SER A 553 15.51 -1.08 17.29
N LEU A 554 14.30 -1.36 16.78
CA LEU A 554 13.09 -1.54 17.60
C LEU A 554 13.27 -2.57 18.73
N THR A 555 14.08 -3.61 18.52
CA THR A 555 14.39 -4.62 19.54
C THR A 555 15.18 -4.00 20.70
N THR A 556 16.23 -3.23 20.41
CA THR A 556 17.04 -2.52 21.41
C THR A 556 16.19 -1.47 22.14
N LEU A 557 15.32 -0.74 21.43
CA LEU A 557 14.39 0.22 22.01
C LEU A 557 13.41 -0.43 23.00
N ARG A 558 12.87 -1.61 22.65
CA ARG A 558 11.98 -2.38 23.54
C ARG A 558 12.71 -2.90 24.77
N LYS A 559 13.97 -3.36 24.63
CA LYS A 559 14.81 -3.76 25.76
C LYS A 559 15.03 -2.59 26.73
N LEU A 560 15.42 -1.42 26.20
CA LEU A 560 15.61 -0.20 27.00
C LEU A 560 14.29 0.24 27.69
N SER A 561 13.17 0.17 26.97
CA SER A 561 11.83 0.45 27.49
C SER A 561 11.50 -0.44 28.70
N LEU A 562 11.76 -1.74 28.61
CA LEU A 562 11.52 -2.70 29.69
C LEU A 562 12.48 -2.50 30.88
N GLU A 563 13.77 -2.35 30.62
CA GLU A 563 14.80 -2.21 31.65
C GLU A 563 14.62 -0.95 32.52
N HIS A 564 14.20 0.15 31.89
CA HIS A 564 14.03 1.44 32.55
C HIS A 564 12.57 1.84 32.79
N ASN A 565 11.62 0.96 32.46
CA ASN A 565 10.18 1.20 32.55
C ASN A 565 9.75 2.52 31.86
N ILE A 566 10.23 2.71 30.63
CA ILE A 566 9.97 3.89 29.80
C ILE A 566 8.89 3.52 28.77
N PRO A 567 7.72 4.20 28.73
CA PRO A 567 6.71 3.94 27.71
C PRO A 567 7.27 4.18 26.31
N ILE A 568 7.01 3.24 25.40
CA ILE A 568 7.32 3.35 23.97
C ILE A 568 6.03 3.58 23.19
N VAL A 569 5.98 4.63 22.38
CA VAL A 569 4.81 5.02 21.58
C VAL A 569 5.21 5.25 20.13
N SER A 570 4.28 5.03 19.20
CA SER A 570 4.52 5.31 17.78
C SER A 570 3.92 6.65 17.33
N ILE A 571 4.52 7.25 16.30
CA ILE A 571 4.00 8.46 15.67
C ILE A 571 2.62 8.21 15.06
N THR A 572 2.34 7.03 14.50
CA THR A 572 1.01 6.71 13.96
C THR A 572 -0.05 6.68 15.06
N ASP A 573 0.26 6.11 16.22
CA ASP A 573 -0.64 6.09 17.38
C ASP A 573 -0.91 7.52 17.87
N LEU A 574 0.12 8.38 17.91
CA LEU A 574 -0.04 9.79 18.26
C LEU A 574 -0.90 10.55 17.23
N ILE A 575 -0.69 10.30 15.94
CA ILE A 575 -1.53 10.86 14.88
C ILE A 575 -2.98 10.43 15.12
N ARG A 576 -3.26 9.13 15.30
CA ARG A 576 -4.62 8.62 15.56
C ARG A 576 -5.24 9.26 16.80
N TYR A 577 -4.48 9.36 17.89
CA TYR A 577 -4.91 9.97 19.15
C TYR A 577 -5.31 11.44 19.00
N ARG A 578 -4.48 12.25 18.32
CA ARG A 578 -4.78 13.67 18.04
C ARG A 578 -5.96 13.82 17.09
N ARG A 579 -6.03 12.99 16.03
CA ARG A 579 -7.12 12.99 15.05
C ARG A 579 -8.51 12.79 15.67
N LYS A 580 -8.61 12.00 16.74
CA LYS A 580 -9.87 11.76 17.47
C LYS A 580 -10.34 12.98 18.27
N ARG A 581 -9.40 13.78 18.80
CA ARG A 581 -9.66 14.81 19.82
C ARG A 581 -9.63 16.24 19.28
N GLU A 582 -8.88 16.48 18.21
CA GLU A 582 -8.66 17.82 17.69
C GLU A 582 -9.54 18.13 16.49
N ARG A 583 -10.18 19.32 16.53
CA ARG A 583 -10.92 19.87 15.40
C ARG A 583 -10.07 20.90 14.66
N LEU A 584 -9.55 20.51 13.51
CA LEU A 584 -8.61 21.32 12.71
C LEU A 584 -9.29 22.28 11.73
N VAL A 585 -10.58 22.08 11.48
CA VAL A 585 -11.41 22.90 10.61
C VAL A 585 -12.62 23.42 11.38
N GLU A 586 -12.98 24.68 11.18
CA GLU A 586 -14.15 25.28 11.82
C GLU A 586 -15.10 25.84 10.79
N ARG A 587 -16.36 25.44 10.86
CA ARG A 587 -17.42 26.06 10.07
C ARG A 587 -17.63 27.49 10.55
N THR A 588 -17.37 28.47 9.68
CA THR A 588 -17.48 29.90 10.00
C THR A 588 -18.83 30.48 9.62
N VAL A 589 -19.33 30.13 8.42
CA VAL A 589 -20.60 30.66 7.91
C VAL A 589 -21.27 29.65 6.96
N VAL A 590 -22.60 29.74 6.87
CA VAL A 590 -23.42 29.04 5.87
C VAL A 590 -24.28 30.07 5.15
N SER A 591 -24.29 30.04 3.82
CA SER A 591 -25.14 30.93 3.00
C SER A 591 -25.70 30.21 1.79
N ARG A 592 -26.93 30.54 1.41
CA ARG A 592 -27.51 30.12 0.14
C ARG A 592 -26.76 30.78 -1.02
N VAL A 593 -26.35 30.00 -2.01
CA VAL A 593 -25.67 30.46 -3.23
C VAL A 593 -26.43 29.93 -4.46
N PRO A 594 -27.13 30.80 -5.21
CA PRO A 594 -27.67 30.43 -6.51
C PRO A 594 -26.51 30.34 -7.52
N THR A 595 -26.45 29.25 -8.27
CA THR A 595 -25.46 29.02 -9.34
C THR A 595 -26.18 28.65 -10.64
N ASP A 596 -25.47 28.68 -11.76
CA ASP A 596 -26.01 28.25 -13.06
C ASP A 596 -26.40 26.77 -13.07
N TRP A 597 -25.80 25.95 -12.19
CA TRP A 597 -26.13 24.53 -12.01
C TRP A 597 -27.26 24.28 -11.02
N GLY A 598 -27.79 25.33 -10.38
CA GLY A 598 -28.84 25.20 -9.38
C GLY A 598 -28.48 25.86 -8.05
N GLN A 599 -29.32 25.60 -7.05
CA GLN A 599 -29.20 26.23 -5.73
C GLN A 599 -28.51 25.31 -4.74
N PHE A 600 -27.48 25.84 -4.06
CA PHE A 600 -26.68 25.15 -3.05
C PHE A 600 -26.56 25.98 -1.78
N ASP A 601 -26.34 25.32 -0.65
CA ASP A 601 -25.88 25.96 0.57
C ASP A 601 -24.36 25.87 0.63
N ALA A 602 -23.69 27.02 0.71
CA ALA A 602 -22.24 27.13 0.78
C ALA A 602 -21.80 27.22 2.25
N TYR A 603 -21.05 26.22 2.69
CA TYR A 603 -20.45 26.11 4.01
C TYR A 603 -18.99 26.54 3.91
N CYS A 604 -18.60 27.61 4.60
CA CYS A 604 -17.21 28.02 4.70
C CYS A 604 -16.54 27.36 5.90
N TYR A 605 -15.38 26.76 5.68
CA TYR A 605 -14.55 26.10 6.69
C TYR A 605 -13.18 26.76 6.79
N HIS A 606 -12.86 27.31 7.94
CA HIS A 606 -11.54 27.86 8.25
C HIS A 606 -10.61 26.79 8.81
N SER A 607 -9.45 26.60 8.18
CA SER A 607 -8.39 25.69 8.65
C SER A 607 -7.53 26.37 9.71
N LYS A 608 -7.46 25.80 10.91
CA LYS A 608 -6.60 26.30 12.01
C LYS A 608 -5.11 26.12 11.76
N LEU A 609 -4.73 25.31 10.77
CA LEU A 609 -3.35 24.95 10.50
C LEU A 609 -2.62 26.00 9.66
N ASP A 610 -3.31 26.55 8.67
CA ASP A 610 -2.76 27.46 7.67
C ASP A 610 -3.63 28.70 7.42
N GLY A 611 -4.76 28.81 8.11
CA GLY A 611 -5.69 29.93 7.98
C GLY A 611 -6.52 29.92 6.69
N ILE A 612 -6.39 28.88 5.85
CA ILE A 612 -7.07 28.81 4.56
C ILE A 612 -8.54 28.50 4.77
N GLU A 613 -9.39 29.22 4.05
CA GLU A 613 -10.82 28.95 3.99
C GLU A 613 -11.14 28.00 2.84
N HIS A 614 -11.82 26.90 3.13
CA HIS A 614 -12.36 25.95 2.16
C HIS A 614 -13.87 26.11 2.06
N VAL A 615 -14.47 25.74 0.93
CA VAL A 615 -15.94 25.83 0.74
C VAL A 615 -16.51 24.47 0.40
N ALA A 616 -17.61 24.09 1.05
CA ALA A 616 -18.44 22.97 0.65
C ALA A 616 -19.80 23.47 0.16
N LEU A 617 -20.17 23.14 -1.07
CA LEU A 617 -21.50 23.39 -1.64
C LEU A 617 -22.35 22.15 -1.40
N VAL A 618 -23.41 22.29 -0.62
CA VAL A 618 -24.29 21.21 -0.19
C VAL A 618 -25.64 21.36 -0.87
N LYS A 619 -26.12 20.26 -1.45
CA LYS A 619 -27.45 20.16 -2.05
C LYS A 619 -28.32 19.24 -1.20
N GLY A 620 -29.55 19.69 -0.92
CA GLY A 620 -30.55 18.91 -0.21
C GLY A 620 -30.19 18.62 1.25
N ASP A 621 -31.02 17.82 1.92
CA ASP A 621 -30.77 17.37 3.28
C ASP A 621 -29.86 16.12 3.31
N ILE A 622 -28.76 16.21 4.05
CA ILE A 622 -27.80 15.11 4.23
C ILE A 622 -28.37 14.03 5.17
N GLY A 623 -29.35 14.36 6.01
CA GLY A 623 -30.12 13.39 6.80
C GLY A 623 -29.25 12.45 7.63
N ASN A 624 -29.42 11.13 7.43
CA ASN A 624 -28.66 10.08 8.14
C ASN A 624 -27.19 9.94 7.67
N GLY A 625 -26.75 10.76 6.71
CA GLY A 625 -25.38 10.75 6.20
C GLY A 625 -25.03 9.57 5.29
N GLN A 626 -26.00 8.73 4.91
CA GLN A 626 -25.74 7.54 4.09
C GLN A 626 -25.90 7.81 2.59
N ASP A 627 -25.06 7.16 1.79
CA ASP A 627 -25.04 7.19 0.31
C ASP A 627 -25.03 8.59 -0.30
N ILE A 628 -24.17 9.47 0.22
CA ILE A 628 -24.05 10.86 -0.26
C ILE A 628 -23.21 10.91 -1.53
N LEU A 629 -23.68 11.59 -2.58
CA LEU A 629 -22.85 11.86 -3.75
C LEU A 629 -21.84 12.97 -3.40
N VAL A 630 -20.55 12.66 -3.45
CA VAL A 630 -19.49 13.58 -2.99
C VAL A 630 -18.44 13.82 -4.07
N ARG A 631 -18.10 15.07 -4.32
CA ARG A 631 -16.92 15.49 -5.10
C ARG A 631 -15.94 16.23 -4.22
N VAL A 632 -14.70 15.76 -4.18
CA VAL A 632 -13.58 16.49 -3.57
C VAL A 632 -12.72 17.09 -4.68
N HIS A 633 -12.83 18.40 -4.85
CA HIS A 633 -12.19 19.18 -5.90
C HIS A 633 -11.04 20.01 -5.34
N SER A 634 -9.87 19.88 -5.94
CA SER A 634 -8.70 20.69 -5.61
C SER A 634 -8.71 21.96 -6.43
N GLU A 635 -8.48 23.10 -5.80
CA GLU A 635 -8.45 24.41 -6.45
C GLU A 635 -7.51 24.43 -7.66
N CYS A 636 -8.03 24.92 -8.78
CA CYS A 636 -7.29 25.14 -10.01
C CYS A 636 -7.76 26.46 -10.62
N LEU A 637 -7.15 27.58 -10.27
CA LEU A 637 -7.54 28.91 -10.73
C LEU A 637 -7.60 28.98 -12.27
N THR A 638 -6.58 28.45 -12.94
CA THR A 638 -6.51 28.48 -14.41
C THR A 638 -7.65 27.70 -15.07
N GLY A 639 -8.07 26.57 -14.50
CA GLY A 639 -9.12 25.74 -15.05
C GLY A 639 -10.52 26.17 -14.62
N ASP A 640 -10.70 26.38 -13.32
CA ASP A 640 -12.00 26.62 -12.68
C ASP A 640 -12.53 28.03 -12.94
N VAL A 641 -11.64 29.04 -12.99
CA VAL A 641 -12.03 30.46 -13.15
C VAL A 641 -11.77 30.97 -14.56
N PHE A 642 -10.59 30.69 -15.13
CA PHE A 642 -10.21 31.20 -16.46
C PHE A 642 -10.54 30.24 -17.62
N GLY A 643 -11.10 29.06 -17.34
CA GLY A 643 -11.52 28.12 -18.40
C GLY A 643 -10.37 27.57 -19.24
N SER A 644 -9.17 27.39 -18.67
CA SER A 644 -8.01 26.91 -19.43
C SER A 644 -8.23 25.53 -20.03
N ALA A 645 -8.12 25.44 -21.35
CA ALA A 645 -8.19 24.19 -22.11
C ALA A 645 -6.98 23.24 -21.90
N ARG A 646 -5.92 23.68 -21.19
CA ARG A 646 -4.74 22.83 -20.89
C ARG A 646 -5.02 21.77 -19.81
N CYS A 647 -6.07 21.95 -19.02
CA CYS A 647 -6.50 21.00 -18.01
C CYS A 647 -8.01 20.79 -18.11
N ASP A 648 -8.52 19.78 -17.41
CA ASP A 648 -9.95 19.45 -17.39
C ASP A 648 -10.65 19.88 -16.09
N CYS A 649 -9.99 20.65 -15.22
CA CYS A 649 -10.51 21.01 -13.89
C CYS A 649 -11.85 21.74 -13.95
N GLY A 650 -11.98 22.79 -14.78
CA GLY A 650 -13.23 23.53 -14.91
C GLY A 650 -14.38 22.66 -15.44
N ASN A 651 -14.12 21.82 -16.44
CA ASN A 651 -15.11 20.88 -16.98
C ASN A 651 -15.53 19.83 -15.94
N GLN A 652 -14.59 19.33 -15.12
CA GLN A 652 -14.89 18.40 -14.04
C GLN A 652 -15.70 19.07 -12.92
N LEU A 653 -15.46 20.35 -12.64
CA LEU A 653 -16.24 21.12 -11.68
C LEU A 653 -17.68 21.23 -12.16
N ALA A 654 -17.89 21.70 -13.40
CA ALA A 654 -19.23 21.86 -13.98
C ALA A 654 -20.01 20.53 -13.96
N LEU A 655 -19.41 19.45 -14.48
CA LEU A 655 -20.06 18.13 -14.50
C LEU A 655 -20.40 17.62 -13.09
N ALA A 656 -19.51 17.81 -12.11
CA ALA A 656 -19.79 17.39 -10.74
C ALA A 656 -20.93 18.20 -10.10
N MET A 657 -21.02 19.50 -10.38
CA MET A 657 -22.11 20.36 -9.90
C MET A 657 -23.45 19.93 -10.52
N GLU A 658 -23.49 19.68 -11.83
CA GLU A 658 -24.66 19.17 -12.54
C GLU A 658 -25.14 17.83 -11.98
N LEU A 659 -24.22 16.88 -11.79
CA LEU A 659 -24.57 15.56 -11.24
C LEU A 659 -25.13 15.65 -9.82
N ILE A 660 -24.63 16.57 -9.00
CA ILE A 660 -25.18 16.80 -7.65
C ILE A 660 -26.56 17.44 -7.72
N GLU A 661 -26.77 18.42 -8.61
CA GLU A 661 -28.08 19.02 -8.82
C GLU A 661 -29.10 17.95 -9.22
N ILE A 662 -28.78 17.13 -10.24
CA ILE A 662 -29.63 16.05 -10.74
C ILE A 662 -29.94 15.04 -9.63
N ALA A 663 -28.96 14.70 -8.81
CA ALA A 663 -29.17 13.80 -7.68
C ALA A 663 -30.04 14.42 -6.57
N GLY A 664 -30.17 15.75 -6.52
CA GLY A 664 -30.91 16.49 -5.50
C GLY A 664 -30.32 16.41 -4.09
N ARG A 665 -29.23 15.67 -3.90
CA ARG A 665 -28.58 15.41 -2.62
C ARG A 665 -27.10 15.11 -2.81
N GLY A 666 -26.23 15.95 -2.27
CA GLY A 666 -24.78 15.75 -2.39
C GLY A 666 -23.93 16.89 -1.88
N VAL A 667 -22.60 16.69 -1.92
CA VAL A 667 -21.59 17.63 -1.44
C VAL A 667 -20.50 17.82 -2.48
N PHE A 668 -20.28 19.07 -2.89
CA PHE A 668 -19.10 19.47 -3.66
C PHE A 668 -18.15 20.24 -2.73
N LEU A 669 -16.99 19.65 -2.42
CA LEU A 669 -15.97 20.24 -1.56
C LEU A 669 -14.86 20.86 -2.41
N TYR A 670 -14.69 22.17 -2.33
CA TYR A 670 -13.63 22.94 -2.97
C TYR A 670 -12.49 23.24 -2.00
N LEU A 671 -11.37 22.53 -2.17
CA LEU A 671 -10.17 22.68 -1.36
C LEU A 671 -9.26 23.77 -1.94
N ARG A 672 -9.29 24.94 -1.29
CA ARG A 672 -8.37 26.05 -1.56
C ARG A 672 -6.95 25.81 -1.03
N GLY A 673 -5.98 26.56 -1.56
CA GLY A 673 -4.55 26.41 -1.28
C GLY A 673 -3.88 25.29 -2.08
N HIS A 674 -4.59 24.73 -3.07
CA HIS A 674 -4.17 23.52 -3.77
C HIS A 674 -3.70 23.74 -5.20
N GLU A 675 -3.52 25.00 -5.57
CA GLU A 675 -3.08 25.34 -6.90
C GLU A 675 -1.73 24.68 -7.23
N GLY A 676 -1.65 24.05 -8.38
CA GLY A 676 -0.48 23.27 -8.81
C GLY A 676 -0.16 22.06 -7.94
N ARG A 677 -1.12 21.55 -7.14
CA ARG A 677 -0.91 20.53 -6.09
C ARG A 677 -0.17 21.04 -4.85
N GLY A 678 -0.31 22.33 -4.54
CA GLY A 678 0.28 22.94 -3.33
C GLY A 678 1.54 23.77 -3.61
N ILE A 679 2.13 23.68 -4.81
CA ILE A 679 3.29 24.51 -5.22
C ILE A 679 2.93 25.97 -5.51
N GLY A 680 1.63 26.28 -5.62
CA GLY A 680 1.12 27.61 -5.89
C GLY A 680 1.08 27.99 -7.38
N LEU A 681 0.40 29.11 -7.66
CA LEU A 681 0.12 29.56 -9.03
C LEU A 681 1.38 29.86 -9.84
N GLY A 682 2.36 30.56 -9.24
CA GLY A 682 3.59 30.95 -9.93
C GLY A 682 4.39 29.76 -10.45
N HIS A 683 4.66 28.77 -9.58
CA HIS A 683 5.37 27.55 -9.96
C HIS A 683 4.57 26.69 -10.92
N LYS A 684 3.24 26.65 -10.82
CA LYS A 684 2.39 25.99 -11.81
C LYS A 684 2.56 26.60 -13.21
N LEU A 685 2.59 27.92 -13.32
CA LEU A 685 2.80 28.60 -14.61
C LEU A 685 4.23 28.38 -15.13
N GLN A 686 5.23 28.29 -14.26
CA GLN A 686 6.59 27.89 -14.66
C GLN A 686 6.61 26.44 -15.18
N ALA A 687 5.88 25.53 -14.53
CA ALA A 687 5.73 24.15 -15.02
C ALA A 687 5.01 24.09 -16.38
N TYR A 688 4.13 25.04 -16.70
CA TYR A 688 3.55 25.17 -18.04
C TYR A 688 4.61 25.52 -19.08
N ASN A 689 5.52 26.45 -18.78
CA ASN A 689 6.62 26.79 -19.68
C ASN A 689 7.56 25.60 -19.91
N LEU A 690 7.85 24.82 -18.87
CA LEU A 690 8.68 23.61 -18.98
C LEU A 690 8.00 22.51 -19.81
N GLN A 691 6.67 22.38 -19.72
CA GLN A 691 5.89 21.49 -20.58
C GLN A 691 5.93 21.89 -22.05
N ASP A 692 5.83 23.19 -22.31
CA ASP A 692 5.92 23.76 -23.66
C ASP A 692 7.31 23.50 -24.28
N GLN A 693 8.33 23.28 -23.44
CA GLN A 693 9.69 22.87 -23.83
C GLN A 693 9.90 21.34 -23.85
N GLY A 694 8.86 20.54 -23.63
CA GLY A 694 8.92 19.08 -23.76
C GLY A 694 9.09 18.30 -22.45
N HIS A 695 9.23 18.94 -21.29
CA HIS A 695 9.38 18.26 -20.00
C HIS A 695 8.04 17.73 -19.45
N ASP A 696 8.08 16.63 -18.69
CA ASP A 696 6.89 16.05 -18.06
C ASP A 696 6.72 16.52 -16.60
N THR A 697 5.48 16.53 -16.10
CA THR A 697 5.01 17.38 -14.99
C THR A 697 4.96 16.73 -13.61
N VAL A 698 5.68 15.64 -13.38
CA VAL A 698 5.40 14.82 -12.20
C VAL A 698 6.63 14.67 -11.32
N GLU A 699 6.89 15.72 -10.54
CA GLU A 699 7.57 15.63 -9.24
C GLU A 699 6.85 16.57 -8.26
N ALA A 700 6.04 15.97 -7.38
CA ALA A 700 5.55 16.49 -6.10
C ALA A 700 4.29 15.68 -5.72
N ASN A 701 4.42 14.68 -4.85
CA ASN A 701 3.26 13.94 -4.31
C ASN A 701 3.48 13.41 -2.88
N LEU A 702 4.37 14.03 -2.09
CA LEU A 702 4.60 13.64 -0.69
C LEU A 702 3.64 14.33 0.31
N GLU A 703 2.82 15.30 -0.12
CA GLU A 703 1.97 16.10 0.80
C GLU A 703 0.51 15.60 0.97
N LEU A 704 0.14 14.46 0.36
CA LEU A 704 -1.26 14.01 0.30
C LEU A 704 -1.89 13.66 1.66
N GLY A 705 -1.10 13.36 2.69
CA GLY A 705 -1.59 12.96 4.03
C GLY A 705 -2.42 14.04 4.75
N TRP A 706 -2.06 15.31 4.62
CA TRP A 706 -2.70 16.43 5.36
C TRP A 706 -4.07 16.81 4.83
N LEU A 707 -4.20 16.76 3.52
CA LEU A 707 -5.42 17.04 2.77
C LEU A 707 -6.58 16.16 3.18
N LEU A 708 -6.29 14.87 3.28
CA LEU A 708 -7.27 13.84 3.56
C LEU A 708 -7.92 14.06 4.93
N MET A 709 -7.16 14.54 5.92
CA MET A 709 -7.70 14.85 7.24
C MET A 709 -8.72 15.99 7.20
N ARG A 710 -8.43 17.09 6.50
CA ARG A 710 -9.35 18.24 6.40
C ARG A 710 -10.62 17.85 5.68
N VAL A 711 -10.47 17.12 4.57
CA VAL A 711 -11.62 16.58 3.81
C VAL A 711 -12.50 15.72 4.70
N ASN A 712 -11.91 14.79 5.45
CA ASN A 712 -12.65 13.90 6.33
C ASN A 712 -13.38 14.66 7.45
N MET A 713 -12.73 15.66 8.06
CA MET A 713 -13.37 16.49 9.10
C MET A 713 -14.51 17.35 8.55
N ILE A 714 -14.33 17.96 7.37
CA ILE A 714 -15.37 18.78 6.72
C ILE A 714 -16.58 17.91 6.36
N LEU A 715 -16.36 16.78 5.69
CA LEU A 715 -17.46 15.89 5.29
C LEU A 715 -18.22 15.35 6.50
N ARG A 716 -17.53 15.03 7.60
CA ARG A 716 -18.16 14.59 8.84
C ARG A 716 -18.97 15.69 9.52
N ASP A 717 -18.47 16.93 9.55
CA ASP A 717 -19.18 18.10 10.10
C ASP A 717 -20.47 18.41 9.31
N ILE A 718 -20.43 18.23 7.98
CA ILE A 718 -21.61 18.31 7.11
C ILE A 718 -22.62 17.18 7.40
N GLY A 719 -22.17 16.08 7.99
CA GLY A 719 -23.01 14.94 8.38
C GLY A 719 -22.85 13.71 7.48
N VAL A 720 -21.90 13.69 6.54
CA VAL A 720 -21.61 12.52 5.69
C VAL A 720 -21.08 11.36 6.54
N ARG A 721 -21.51 10.14 6.23
CA ARG A 721 -21.07 8.88 6.83
C ARG A 721 -20.65 7.88 5.76
N THR A 722 -21.48 7.68 4.73
CA THR A 722 -21.10 6.91 3.53
C THR A 722 -21.27 7.76 2.28
N MET A 723 -20.39 7.55 1.30
CA MET A 723 -20.39 8.35 0.07
C MET A 723 -20.11 7.56 -1.20
N ARG A 724 -20.74 8.00 -2.30
CA ARG A 724 -20.33 7.70 -3.67
C ARG A 724 -19.39 8.80 -4.13
N LEU A 725 -18.11 8.48 -4.29
CA LEU A 725 -17.06 9.45 -4.56
C LEU A 725 -16.88 9.71 -6.06
N MET A 726 -17.02 10.97 -6.47
CA MET A 726 -16.80 11.46 -7.83
C MET A 726 -15.30 11.68 -8.13
N THR A 727 -14.62 10.68 -8.69
CA THR A 727 -13.17 10.74 -8.98
C THR A 727 -12.74 9.89 -10.16
N ASN A 728 -11.74 10.37 -10.91
CA ASN A 728 -11.02 9.57 -11.93
C ASN A 728 -9.76 8.89 -11.38
N ASN A 729 -9.34 9.24 -10.17
CA ASN A 729 -8.15 8.71 -9.52
C ASN A 729 -8.52 7.64 -8.48
N PRO A 730 -8.12 6.36 -8.66
CA PRO A 730 -8.37 5.29 -7.71
C PRO A 730 -7.60 5.46 -6.38
N ALA A 731 -6.46 6.15 -6.36
CA ALA A 731 -5.70 6.41 -5.14
C ALA A 731 -6.43 7.36 -4.16
N LYS A 732 -7.44 8.11 -4.62
CA LYS A 732 -8.26 8.94 -3.72
C LYS A 732 -9.16 8.10 -2.77
N PHE A 733 -9.33 6.80 -3.04
CA PHE A 733 -10.14 5.90 -2.20
C PHE A 733 -9.46 5.55 -0.89
N THR A 734 -8.17 5.20 -0.94
CA THR A 734 -7.40 4.81 0.25
C THR A 734 -7.28 5.97 1.23
N GLY A 735 -7.14 7.19 0.73
CA GLY A 735 -6.98 8.38 1.57
C GLY A 735 -8.23 8.82 2.35
N LEU A 736 -9.43 8.48 1.90
CA LEU A 736 -10.69 8.86 2.56
C LEU A 736 -11.21 7.82 3.55
N LYS A 737 -10.43 6.74 3.79
CA LYS A 737 -10.73 5.75 4.82
C LYS A 737 -10.35 6.32 6.20
N GLY A 738 -11.27 6.27 7.16
CA GLY A 738 -11.11 6.79 8.53
C GLY A 738 -12.13 7.87 8.90
N TYR A 739 -12.16 8.33 10.16
CA TYR A 739 -13.10 9.35 10.68
C TYR A 739 -14.60 8.98 10.67
N GLY A 740 -14.94 7.70 10.56
CA GLY A 740 -16.34 7.27 10.44
C GLY A 740 -16.96 7.64 9.09
N LEU A 741 -16.11 7.80 8.06
CA LEU A 741 -16.48 7.94 6.66
C LEU A 741 -16.14 6.65 5.90
N ALA A 742 -17.04 6.21 5.02
CA ALA A 742 -16.81 5.08 4.14
C ALA A 742 -17.20 5.41 2.69
N VAL A 743 -16.35 5.03 1.75
CA VAL A 743 -16.64 5.17 0.32
C VAL A 743 -17.33 3.89 -0.16
N VAL A 744 -18.63 3.98 -0.46
CA VAL A 744 -19.48 2.83 -0.85
C VAL A 744 -19.58 2.67 -2.37
N GLY A 745 -19.08 3.64 -3.14
CA GLY A 745 -19.07 3.56 -4.59
C GLY A 745 -18.23 4.64 -5.25
N ARG A 746 -17.96 4.46 -6.55
CA ARG A 746 -17.25 5.42 -7.39
C ARG A 746 -18.16 5.94 -8.48
N VAL A 747 -18.11 7.25 -8.74
CA VAL A 747 -18.72 7.88 -9.91
C VAL A 747 -17.62 8.53 -10.75
N PRO A 748 -17.43 8.14 -12.03
CA PRO A 748 -16.43 8.78 -12.88
C PRO A 748 -16.89 10.19 -13.29
N VAL A 749 -15.94 11.10 -13.51
CA VAL A 749 -16.20 12.48 -13.96
C VAL A 749 -15.49 12.66 -15.30
N LEU A 750 -16.10 12.17 -16.38
CA LEU A 750 -15.49 12.13 -17.71
C LEU A 750 -15.76 13.43 -18.45
N THR A 751 -14.69 14.10 -18.88
CA THR A 751 -14.74 15.34 -19.65
C THR A 751 -14.11 15.12 -21.03
N THR A 752 -14.48 15.95 -22.00
CA THR A 752 -13.95 15.88 -23.36
C THR A 752 -12.42 16.01 -23.41
N ILE A 753 -11.77 15.09 -24.13
CA ILE A 753 -10.35 15.17 -24.42
C ILE A 753 -10.15 16.06 -25.65
N THR A 754 -9.44 17.16 -25.49
CA THR A 754 -9.06 18.09 -26.57
C THR A 754 -7.59 17.90 -26.94
N ASN A 755 -7.13 18.53 -28.01
CA ASN A 755 -5.72 18.48 -28.38
C ASN A 755 -4.82 19.13 -27.30
N GLU A 756 -5.33 20.17 -26.64
CA GLU A 756 -4.63 20.95 -25.61
C GLU A 756 -4.48 20.18 -24.29
N ASN A 757 -5.49 19.40 -23.87
CA ASN A 757 -5.45 18.66 -22.60
C ASN A 757 -4.97 17.20 -22.75
N ARG A 758 -4.89 16.64 -23.96
CA ARG A 758 -4.55 15.22 -24.20
C ARG A 758 -3.28 14.80 -23.46
N ARG A 759 -2.20 15.57 -23.58
CA ARG A 759 -0.91 15.27 -22.95
C ARG A 759 -1.03 15.25 -21.42
N TYR A 760 -1.72 16.23 -20.85
CA TYR A 760 -1.94 16.33 -19.40
C TYR A 760 -2.76 15.15 -18.84
N LEU A 761 -3.83 14.76 -19.54
CA LEU A 761 -4.66 13.62 -19.14
C LEU A 761 -3.92 12.29 -19.28
N GLU A 762 -3.12 12.14 -20.34
CA GLU A 762 -2.31 10.95 -20.58
C GLU A 762 -1.21 10.80 -19.52
N THR A 763 -0.52 11.89 -19.14
CA THR A 763 0.41 11.88 -18.01
C THR A 763 -0.28 11.40 -16.72
N LYS A 764 -1.48 11.91 -16.41
CA LYS A 764 -2.25 11.46 -15.25
C LYS A 764 -2.66 9.98 -15.34
N ARG A 765 -2.99 9.49 -16.54
CA ARG A 765 -3.34 8.08 -16.78
C ARG A 765 -2.14 7.16 -16.51
N VAL A 766 -1.00 7.45 -17.17
CA VAL A 766 0.21 6.61 -17.13
C VAL A 766 0.89 6.67 -15.76
N LYS A 767 1.06 7.87 -15.20
CA LYS A 767 1.84 8.06 -13.96
C LYS A 767 1.04 7.98 -12.67
N MET A 768 -0.26 8.26 -12.71
CA MET A 768 -1.11 8.34 -11.50
C MET A 768 -2.29 7.37 -11.53
N GLY A 769 -2.37 6.49 -12.54
CA GLY A 769 -3.42 5.49 -12.66
C GLY A 769 -4.82 6.09 -12.84
N HIS A 770 -4.93 7.35 -13.29
CA HIS A 770 -6.24 7.94 -13.56
C HIS A 770 -6.96 7.14 -14.67
N MET A 771 -8.23 6.84 -14.44
CA MET A 771 -9.07 6.17 -15.41
C MET A 771 -9.90 7.20 -16.17
N TYR A 772 -9.53 7.43 -17.43
CA TYR A 772 -10.32 8.19 -18.40
C TYR A 772 -10.85 7.21 -19.44
N GLY A 773 -12.11 7.35 -19.83
CA GLY A 773 -12.75 6.43 -20.77
C GLY A 773 -12.12 6.53 -22.16
N SER A 774 -11.22 5.62 -22.50
CA SER A 774 -10.84 5.32 -23.87
C SER A 774 -11.44 3.97 -24.27
N ASN A 775 -12.77 3.94 -24.44
CA ASN A 775 -13.53 2.86 -25.10
C ASN A 775 -14.93 3.33 -25.56
N VAL A 776 -15.10 4.62 -25.88
CA VAL A 776 -16.34 5.12 -26.50
C VAL A 776 -15.99 5.93 -27.75
N GLN A 777 -15.88 5.21 -28.87
CA GLN A 777 -16.16 5.60 -30.27
C GLN A 777 -16.14 4.24 -31.02
N GLU A 778 -17.18 3.77 -31.70
CA GLU A 778 -18.17 4.44 -32.55
C GLU A 778 -19.59 3.89 -32.29
N SER A 779 -20.52 4.77 -31.91
CA SER A 779 -21.96 4.60 -32.21
C SER A 779 -22.68 5.93 -31.96
N SER A 780 -22.32 6.92 -32.76
CA SER A 780 -23.17 8.10 -32.96
C SER A 780 -23.17 8.49 -34.44
N ALA A 781 -23.48 7.52 -35.29
CA ALA A 781 -24.12 7.80 -36.57
C ALA A 781 -25.63 7.77 -36.31
N GLY A 782 -26.23 8.94 -36.16
CA GLY A 782 -27.66 9.12 -35.95
C GLY A 782 -27.95 9.95 -34.71
N LEU A 783 -27.90 11.27 -34.86
CA LEU A 783 -29.00 12.19 -34.52
C LEU A 783 -28.55 13.63 -34.76
N ILE A 784 -29.36 14.33 -35.57
CA ILE A 784 -29.38 15.76 -35.93
C ILE A 784 -28.49 16.14 -37.14
N ASP A 785 -29.10 16.06 -38.32
CA ASP A 785 -28.68 16.75 -39.54
C ASP A 785 -29.26 18.18 -39.52
N PRO A 786 -28.45 19.25 -39.60
CA PRO A 786 -28.93 20.61 -39.73
C PRO A 786 -29.13 20.93 -41.22
N SER A 787 -30.19 20.39 -41.83
CA SER A 787 -30.57 20.74 -43.21
C SER A 787 -32.08 20.83 -43.46
N ASP A 788 -32.89 21.04 -42.42
CA ASP A 788 -34.29 21.49 -42.57
C ASP A 788 -34.39 23.01 -42.36
N THR A 789 -33.95 23.77 -43.37
CA THR A 789 -34.45 25.13 -43.62
C THR A 789 -35.50 25.03 -44.74
N GLN A 790 -36.77 25.06 -44.36
CA GLN A 790 -37.88 25.26 -45.30
C GLN A 790 -37.83 26.69 -45.83
N GLU A 791 -37.43 26.83 -47.10
CA GLU A 791 -37.86 27.93 -47.95
C GLU A 791 -39.35 27.74 -48.25
N SER A 792 -40.18 28.70 -47.84
CA SER A 792 -41.52 28.90 -48.39
C SER A 792 -41.51 30.28 -49.05
N GLU A 793 -41.31 30.28 -50.36
CA GLU A 793 -41.60 31.41 -51.23
C GLU A 793 -43.12 31.49 -51.42
N GLU A 794 -43.73 32.54 -50.86
CA GLU A 794 -45.00 33.08 -51.34
C GLU A 794 -44.70 34.08 -52.47
N GLU A 795 -45.18 33.80 -53.68
CA GLU A 795 -45.39 34.83 -54.70
C GLU A 795 -46.82 34.74 -55.26
N THR A 796 -47.50 35.90 -55.19
CA THR A 796 -48.63 36.36 -56.02
C THR A 796 -50.04 35.84 -55.74
N SER A 797 -50.86 36.63 -55.02
CA SER A 797 -51.90 37.52 -55.60
C SER A 797 -52.57 38.39 -54.54
#